data_AF-A0A8I3A6J3-F1
#
_entry.id   AF-A0A8I3A6J3-F1
#
_cell.length_a   1.000
_cell.length_b   1.000
_cell.length_c   1.000
_cell.angle_alpha   90.00
_cell.angle_beta   90.00
_cell.angle_gamma   90.00
#
_symmetry.space_group_name_H-M   'P 1'
#
loop_
_entity.id
_entity.type
_entity.pdbx_description
1 polymer ?
#
loop_
_entity_poly.entity_id
_entity_poly.type
_entity_poly.pdbx_seq_one_letter_code
_entity_poly.pdbx_strand_id
1 'polypeptide(L)'
;MAHGKDRHYWAQLRAALTAGVWASSAPAKTPGGGALTWSELIRKFNKHCTGFQDVAEIASQTQALSIWLSANATDEDQLGSEPDEQLCLESECMLLPERVQEATPGYEALQKLQSTRSDSLFFALAYYAYALGEPSQCLDYLSKVPGISDAQGHIPLSSTVRSDGSTLHPPGSTTDTSTSWTGTFVSAEIPPSTTNIIDGRAWAIAESIRSICLQGMCNEKLHSEDPELAIQSYATAIPLLNITEFEILRSLTASASPSSFPLYRELWRWVERVMFRAITLLARTRHLDDQGLIWNFFTHYELCSAHWPPTFRTSHRSIINVLHLRALIVRFRAPSPPVNPSPSMQPETPPQWFNTARSIINEYRTILDKCAHFPRAGERNVKVEDLVDLSVAAWEASGAVADRAQWVIDVLWWATRLTFNSYRVFRHMSRLLYISGDAELAKRTLRLYVEVVSKTRAAGVDGDSDTDRHWVETLVEGARMFCRLALSRFGSGGVEEAKEAGELLEKAKTRLDSADKELVARVALAEGIWNTTTAIIERDSRTRPTKLRNALERYIHSVEVFPTPSAHHQLAIALALPSPSQNLEDAITSARAAVEGAPNEIRHWHLLGLLLTTQEEWTKAQEVLEIGASITESLSEPDEPPSDTEASPDQTEKSGRSEGVAARDLETEKCAEVRSHDKIGGVANGVHVHEMILDPDATTIPPSDTLLYALPDHPDPTSQDAFEYALQLRLTQMALAEHVEGPEGAEAKWVDVFGWIAEQKGTVSETQLRSSVDTGSRSAVTQPGSVVLVSETHETVLEVKTELPSPIEPSADQSTSRTRPPPITVTPATPADTERKFPLSPLLKRSSTDRDGSTGKKVQQMLKNRVHKGQAKISTISRRIGHGVVRNGNLKRANSAPDFHAVLQNHHYQASSIHSRMPLRSLKRNSNNEDSEVVDDCPVPPPPPPTPPLQDAKPIPQASREDKLLSELWASSAATFRRLGKIDQAKGAIQEAEVKNQENPSVWVQFGLYHHALNHDRQAIEAFQKALFMCPNDVSATVHMCRIYLTPRPSSRSSESSADPDPDKVDLSAGLLGYMSHGSGWDVPEIWYFLAKAYGLRGQKDKQRECLTTALSLSENRCIRDLGRAVGWCL
;
A
#
# COMPACT_ATOMS: atom_id res chain seq x y z
N MET A 1 64.89 21.59 -19.50
CA MET A 1 64.55 20.14 -19.44
C MET A 1 64.40 19.59 -18.01
N ALA A 2 65.12 20.05 -16.99
CA ALA A 2 65.08 19.45 -15.65
C ALA A 2 63.67 19.43 -15.01
N HIS A 3 63.02 20.59 -14.87
CA HIS A 3 61.73 20.75 -14.17
C HIS A 3 60.59 19.83 -14.68
N GLY A 4 60.60 19.46 -15.97
CA GLY A 4 59.59 18.54 -16.52
C GLY A 4 59.71 17.10 -16.00
N LYS A 5 60.92 16.65 -15.63
CA LYS A 5 61.13 15.32 -15.02
C LYS A 5 60.85 15.32 -13.53
N ASP A 6 61.18 16.40 -12.85
CA ASP A 6 60.86 16.64 -11.44
C ASP A 6 59.34 16.59 -11.20
N ARG A 7 58.56 17.42 -11.92
CA ARG A 7 57.08 17.39 -11.87
C ARG A 7 56.50 16.02 -12.22
N HIS A 8 57.09 15.29 -13.18
CA HIS A 8 56.67 13.94 -13.53
C HIS A 8 56.87 12.96 -12.37
N TYR A 9 58.06 12.90 -11.75
CA TYR A 9 58.30 11.93 -10.67
C TYR A 9 57.55 12.29 -9.37
N TRP A 10 57.30 13.57 -9.09
CA TRP A 10 56.34 13.98 -8.06
C TRP A 10 54.94 13.45 -8.32
N ALA A 11 54.39 13.64 -9.54
CA ALA A 11 53.06 13.14 -9.90
C ALA A 11 52.98 11.60 -9.85
N GLN A 12 54.04 10.90 -10.25
CA GLN A 12 54.10 9.44 -10.16
C GLN A 12 54.20 8.93 -8.71
N LEU A 13 54.98 9.58 -7.85
CA LEU A 13 55.07 9.21 -6.44
C LEU A 13 53.73 9.43 -5.73
N ARG A 14 53.12 10.61 -5.92
CA ARG A 14 51.80 10.95 -5.36
C ARG A 14 50.72 9.96 -5.84
N ALA A 15 50.67 9.65 -7.13
CA ALA A 15 49.72 8.67 -7.66
C ALA A 15 49.94 7.24 -7.14
N ALA A 16 51.20 6.81 -6.96
CA ALA A 16 51.50 5.49 -6.40
C ALA A 16 51.07 5.37 -4.92
N LEU A 17 51.19 6.46 -4.16
CA LEU A 17 50.76 6.58 -2.78
C LEU A 17 49.22 6.62 -2.64
N THR A 18 48.51 7.49 -3.38
CA THR A 18 47.02 7.57 -3.32
C THR A 18 46.32 6.31 -3.81
N ALA A 19 46.95 5.58 -4.73
CA ALA A 19 46.43 4.32 -5.26
C ALA A 19 46.70 3.09 -4.37
N GLY A 20 47.51 3.22 -3.30
CA GLY A 20 47.75 2.14 -2.33
C GLY A 20 48.31 0.85 -2.94
N VAL A 21 49.00 0.91 -4.09
CA VAL A 21 49.47 -0.30 -4.82
C VAL A 21 50.83 -0.76 -4.27
N TRP A 22 50.88 -0.96 -2.95
CA TRP A 22 52.10 -1.20 -2.16
C TRP A 22 52.93 -2.39 -2.66
N ALA A 23 52.27 -3.48 -3.03
CA ALA A 23 52.90 -4.71 -3.56
C ALA A 23 53.02 -4.76 -5.10
N SER A 24 52.73 -3.65 -5.81
CA SER A 24 52.76 -3.64 -7.28
C SER A 24 54.18 -3.79 -7.86
N SER A 25 54.30 -4.60 -8.91
CA SER A 25 55.50 -4.67 -9.75
C SER A 25 55.65 -3.44 -10.67
N ALA A 26 54.59 -2.66 -10.87
CA ALA A 26 54.55 -1.51 -11.77
C ALA A 26 53.67 -0.34 -11.24
N PRO A 27 53.91 0.19 -10.02
CA PRO A 27 53.15 1.32 -9.45
C PRO A 27 53.22 2.61 -10.28
N ALA A 28 54.28 2.79 -11.08
CA ALA A 28 54.54 4.04 -11.79
C ALA A 28 55.08 3.81 -13.22
N LYS A 29 55.19 4.90 -13.98
CA LYS A 29 55.64 4.94 -15.38
C LYS A 29 56.72 6.01 -15.58
N THR A 30 57.63 5.74 -16.50
CA THR A 30 58.56 6.74 -17.04
C THR A 30 57.82 7.81 -17.85
N PRO A 31 58.47 8.96 -18.16
CA PRO A 31 57.93 9.93 -19.12
C PRO A 31 57.68 9.37 -20.55
N GLY A 32 58.19 8.17 -20.86
CA GLY A 32 57.93 7.44 -22.10
C GLY A 32 56.93 6.27 -21.95
N GLY A 33 56.15 6.24 -20.86
CA GLY A 33 55.08 5.25 -20.63
C GLY A 33 55.53 3.88 -20.10
N GLY A 34 56.80 3.49 -20.27
CA GLY A 34 57.34 2.22 -19.75
C GLY A 34 57.31 2.16 -18.21
N ALA A 35 56.99 0.99 -17.66
CA ALA A 35 56.75 0.73 -16.23
C ALA A 35 57.97 0.96 -15.31
N LEU A 36 57.70 1.15 -14.02
CA LEU A 36 58.65 1.35 -12.92
C LEU A 36 58.22 0.55 -11.70
N THR A 37 59.15 -0.18 -11.07
CA THR A 37 58.99 -0.71 -9.70
C THR A 37 59.05 0.42 -8.67
N TRP A 38 58.60 0.15 -7.43
CA TRP A 38 58.79 1.08 -6.30
C TRP A 38 60.27 1.47 -6.08
N SER A 39 61.19 0.51 -6.10
CA SER A 39 62.63 0.78 -5.95
C SER A 39 63.20 1.66 -7.08
N GLU A 40 62.71 1.48 -8.32
CA GLU A 40 63.07 2.35 -9.45
C GLU A 40 62.44 3.75 -9.34
N LEU A 41 61.21 3.85 -8.83
CA LEU A 41 60.50 5.10 -8.60
C LEU A 41 61.23 5.96 -7.57
N ILE A 42 61.50 5.42 -6.37
CA ILE A 42 62.23 6.12 -5.29
C ILE A 42 63.63 6.53 -5.76
N ARG A 43 64.36 5.66 -6.47
CA ARG A 43 65.68 5.98 -7.04
C ARG A 43 65.63 7.06 -8.13
N LYS A 44 64.58 7.09 -8.95
CA LYS A 44 64.39 8.13 -9.98
C LYS A 44 63.91 9.46 -9.39
N PHE A 45 63.09 9.42 -8.34
CA PHE A 45 62.69 10.57 -7.53
C PHE A 45 63.92 11.21 -6.88
N ASN A 46 64.68 10.47 -6.07
CA ASN A 46 65.91 10.98 -5.43
C ASN A 46 66.98 11.50 -6.42
N LYS A 47 66.96 11.04 -7.68
CA LYS A 47 67.84 11.55 -8.75
C LYS A 47 67.35 12.86 -9.41
N HIS A 48 66.06 13.16 -9.34
CA HIS A 48 65.44 14.28 -10.09
C HIS A 48 64.76 15.34 -9.22
N CYS A 49 64.43 15.00 -7.97
CA CYS A 49 63.73 15.81 -6.98
C CYS A 49 64.68 16.12 -5.81
N THR A 50 65.79 16.83 -6.10
CA THR A 50 66.87 17.06 -5.12
C THR A 50 66.42 17.95 -3.96
N GLY A 51 66.67 17.51 -2.72
CA GLY A 51 66.30 18.23 -1.50
C GLY A 51 65.04 17.69 -0.80
N PHE A 52 64.48 16.57 -1.28
CA PHE A 52 63.29 15.89 -0.72
C PHE A 52 63.58 14.42 -0.36
N GLN A 53 64.78 14.14 0.18
CA GLN A 53 65.21 12.79 0.55
C GLN A 53 64.40 12.23 1.73
N ASP A 54 63.96 13.11 2.63
CA ASP A 54 63.00 12.85 3.70
C ASP A 54 61.66 12.32 3.15
N VAL A 55 61.09 12.97 2.14
CA VAL A 55 59.84 12.53 1.50
C VAL A 55 60.00 11.17 0.82
N ALA A 56 61.16 10.92 0.20
CA ALA A 56 61.47 9.63 -0.42
C ALA A 56 61.60 8.50 0.62
N GLU A 57 62.22 8.78 1.77
CA GLU A 57 62.36 7.83 2.87
C GLU A 57 61.01 7.55 3.55
N ILE A 58 60.22 8.59 3.84
CA ILE A 58 58.86 8.46 4.38
C ILE A 58 57.98 7.59 3.47
N ALA A 59 58.02 7.83 2.15
CA ALA A 59 57.29 7.00 1.18
C ALA A 59 57.78 5.54 1.16
N SER A 60 59.09 5.32 1.25
CA SER A 60 59.69 3.97 1.29
C SER A 60 59.31 3.21 2.57
N GLN A 61 59.37 3.85 3.73
CA GLN A 61 59.03 3.23 5.01
C GLN A 61 57.51 3.02 5.15
N THR A 62 56.69 3.90 4.58
CA THR A 62 55.22 3.71 4.49
C THR A 62 54.89 2.52 3.60
N GLN A 63 55.55 2.39 2.43
CA GLN A 63 55.38 1.21 1.56
C GLN A 63 55.78 -0.08 2.28
N ALA A 64 56.88 -0.08 3.03
CA ALA A 64 57.33 -1.24 3.81
C ALA A 64 56.29 -1.64 4.87
N LEU A 65 55.79 -0.69 5.68
CA LEU A 65 54.79 -0.99 6.71
C LEU A 65 53.49 -1.52 6.12
N SER A 66 52.98 -0.90 5.05
CA SER A 66 51.78 -1.37 4.37
C SER A 66 51.95 -2.76 3.75
N ILE A 67 53.16 -3.13 3.28
CA ILE A 67 53.47 -4.51 2.87
C ILE A 67 53.39 -5.45 4.07
N TRP A 68 54.05 -5.16 5.19
CA TRP A 68 54.06 -6.03 6.39
C TRP A 68 52.65 -6.25 6.96
N LEU A 69 51.81 -5.21 6.99
CA LEU A 69 50.40 -5.30 7.38
C LEU A 69 49.59 -6.14 6.38
N SER A 70 49.74 -5.89 5.07
CA SER A 70 49.06 -6.69 4.02
C SER A 70 49.54 -8.14 3.90
N ALA A 71 50.65 -8.50 4.55
CA ALA A 71 51.15 -9.86 4.66
C ALA A 71 50.67 -10.59 5.93
N ASN A 72 49.96 -9.89 6.84
CA ASN A 72 49.27 -10.46 8.00
C ASN A 72 47.76 -10.60 7.75
N ALA A 73 47.16 -9.65 7.04
CA ALA A 73 45.73 -9.62 6.72
C ALA A 73 45.41 -10.34 5.41
N THR A 74 44.18 -10.82 5.27
CA THR A 74 43.52 -10.96 3.97
C THR A 74 43.39 -9.57 3.31
N ASP A 75 43.43 -9.50 1.98
CA ASP A 75 43.28 -8.22 1.28
C ASP A 75 41.80 -7.82 1.32
N GLU A 76 41.43 -6.94 2.25
CA GLU A 76 40.06 -6.46 2.60
C GLU A 76 39.18 -6.02 1.40
N ASP A 77 39.79 -5.82 0.23
CA ASP A 77 39.12 -5.50 -1.03
C ASP A 77 38.72 -6.75 -1.86
N GLN A 78 38.98 -7.95 -1.34
CA GLN A 78 38.71 -9.25 -2.00
C GLN A 78 37.52 -9.97 -1.37
N LEU A 79 36.56 -10.33 -2.22
CA LEU A 79 35.31 -11.01 -1.87
C LEU A 79 35.55 -12.29 -1.07
N GLY A 80 34.81 -12.45 0.04
CA GLY A 80 34.77 -13.69 0.82
C GLY A 80 36.01 -13.98 1.67
N SER A 81 36.70 -12.94 2.14
CA SER A 81 37.95 -13.08 2.92
C SER A 81 37.91 -12.47 4.34
N GLU A 82 36.73 -12.04 4.79
CA GLU A 82 36.45 -11.52 6.14
C GLU A 82 35.69 -12.55 6.98
N PRO A 83 35.89 -12.60 8.32
CA PRO A 83 35.00 -13.33 9.22
C PRO A 83 33.63 -12.63 9.29
N ASP A 84 32.56 -13.41 9.35
CA ASP A 84 31.20 -12.87 9.28
C ASP A 84 30.64 -12.38 10.63
N GLU A 85 29.74 -11.40 10.53
CA GLU A 85 28.76 -10.94 11.55
C GLU A 85 29.28 -10.27 12.83
N GLN A 86 30.59 -10.32 13.14
CA GLN A 86 31.14 -9.67 14.34
C GLN A 86 31.44 -8.17 14.15
N LEU A 87 30.87 -7.33 15.03
CA LEU A 87 31.16 -5.89 15.16
C LEU A 87 32.45 -5.65 15.98
N CYS A 88 33.49 -6.45 15.72
CA CYS A 88 34.74 -6.43 16.47
C CYS A 88 35.68 -5.33 15.96
N LEU A 89 35.85 -4.29 16.78
CA LEU A 89 36.77 -3.17 16.50
C LEU A 89 38.22 -3.45 16.93
N GLU A 90 38.52 -4.65 17.39
CA GLU A 90 39.83 -5.00 17.95
C GLU A 90 40.85 -5.43 16.88
N SER A 91 42.12 -5.48 17.29
CA SER A 91 43.25 -6.07 16.54
C SER A 91 43.64 -5.46 15.16
N GLU A 92 42.80 -4.64 14.52
CA GLU A 92 43.10 -4.01 13.23
C GLU A 92 44.37 -3.14 13.22
N CYS A 93 45.03 -3.10 12.05
CA CYS A 93 46.20 -2.28 11.72
C CYS A 93 47.44 -2.47 12.62
N MET A 94 47.55 -3.60 13.32
CA MET A 94 48.73 -4.00 14.09
C MET A 94 49.52 -5.13 13.42
N LEU A 95 50.81 -5.22 13.76
CA LEU A 95 51.67 -6.33 13.38
C LEU A 95 51.52 -7.49 14.39
N LEU A 96 51.57 -8.73 13.89
CA LEU A 96 51.74 -9.90 14.75
C LEU A 96 53.06 -9.77 15.55
N PRO A 97 53.13 -10.22 16.83
CA PRO A 97 54.32 -10.07 17.67
C PRO A 97 55.63 -10.57 17.04
N GLU A 98 55.55 -11.58 16.19
CA GLU A 98 56.68 -12.16 15.44
C GLU A 98 57.30 -11.16 14.44
N ARG A 99 56.49 -10.27 13.83
CA ARG A 99 56.93 -9.31 12.79
C ARG A 99 57.24 -7.91 13.31
N VAL A 100 57.03 -7.64 14.60
CA VAL A 100 57.46 -6.39 15.27
C VAL A 100 58.95 -6.14 15.04
N GLN A 101 59.77 -7.20 15.06
CA GLN A 101 61.23 -7.12 14.82
C GLN A 101 61.58 -6.74 13.37
N GLU A 102 60.73 -7.08 12.39
CA GLU A 102 60.95 -6.78 10.97
C GLU A 102 60.63 -5.31 10.64
N ALA A 103 59.67 -4.71 11.35
CA ALA A 103 59.28 -3.30 11.16
C ALA A 103 60.11 -2.30 11.99
N THR A 104 60.64 -2.72 13.14
CA THR A 104 61.43 -1.85 14.06
C THR A 104 62.56 -1.06 13.37
N PRO A 105 63.37 -1.63 12.44
CA PRO A 105 64.42 -0.88 11.75
C PRO A 105 63.91 0.27 10.88
N GLY A 106 62.71 0.13 10.29
CA GLY A 106 62.06 1.19 9.51
C GLY A 106 61.54 2.33 10.41
N TYR A 107 61.02 1.98 11.58
CA TYR A 107 60.62 2.95 12.60
C TYR A 107 61.82 3.76 13.12
N GLU A 108 62.94 3.10 13.43
CA GLU A 108 64.19 3.79 13.79
C GLU A 108 64.69 4.72 12.68
N ALA A 109 64.55 4.33 11.40
CA ALA A 109 64.97 5.14 10.27
C ALA A 109 64.19 6.46 10.21
N LEU A 110 62.87 6.43 10.46
CA LEU A 110 62.04 7.63 10.59
C LEU A 110 62.40 8.46 11.83
N GLN A 111 62.68 7.83 12.97
CA GLN A 111 63.12 8.57 14.18
C GLN A 111 64.43 9.35 13.94
N LYS A 112 65.35 8.80 13.14
CA LYS A 112 66.62 9.46 12.77
C LYS A 112 66.42 10.70 11.87
N LEU A 113 65.22 10.92 11.32
CA LEU A 113 64.87 12.11 10.53
C LEU A 113 64.27 13.26 11.36
N GLN A 114 64.08 13.12 12.68
CA GLN A 114 63.37 14.12 13.53
C GLN A 114 63.95 15.55 13.53
N SER A 115 65.17 15.77 13.03
CA SER A 115 65.71 17.11 12.75
C SER A 115 64.91 17.87 11.68
N THR A 116 64.22 17.14 10.80
CA THR A 116 63.43 17.66 9.69
C THR A 116 61.96 17.68 10.10
N ARG A 117 61.53 18.77 10.75
CA ARG A 117 60.16 18.93 11.25
C ARG A 117 59.16 19.07 10.08
N SER A 118 58.57 17.96 9.65
CA SER A 118 57.50 17.89 8.65
C SER A 118 56.34 17.02 9.15
N ASP A 119 55.11 17.38 8.77
CA ASP A 119 53.91 16.75 9.34
C ASP A 119 53.74 15.29 8.87
N SER A 120 54.01 14.99 7.59
CA SER A 120 54.07 13.61 7.09
C SER A 120 55.08 12.72 7.84
N LEU A 121 56.16 13.27 8.40
CA LEU A 121 57.07 12.48 9.24
C LEU A 121 56.39 12.07 10.55
N PHE A 122 55.64 12.96 11.19
CA PHE A 122 54.87 12.63 12.38
C PHE A 122 53.69 11.69 12.06
N PHE A 123 52.99 11.88 10.94
CA PHE A 123 51.95 10.96 10.48
C PHE A 123 52.49 9.56 10.16
N ALA A 124 53.73 9.42 9.71
CA ALA A 124 54.38 8.13 9.49
C ALA A 124 54.90 7.50 10.80
N LEU A 125 55.50 8.30 11.70
CA LEU A 125 55.90 7.84 13.04
C LEU A 125 54.70 7.37 13.87
N ALA A 126 53.57 8.07 13.79
CA ALA A 126 52.32 7.67 14.42
C ALA A 126 51.78 6.32 13.88
N TYR A 127 51.88 6.11 12.56
CA TYR A 127 51.45 4.85 11.92
C TYR A 127 52.29 3.66 12.39
N TYR A 128 53.62 3.82 12.44
CA TYR A 128 54.52 2.81 13.00
C TYR A 128 54.26 2.56 14.49
N ALA A 129 54.14 3.61 15.31
CA ALA A 129 53.88 3.46 16.74
C ALA A 129 52.60 2.66 17.01
N TYR A 130 51.50 2.97 16.33
CA TYR A 130 50.26 2.20 16.44
C TYR A 130 50.43 0.75 15.94
N ALA A 131 51.08 0.55 14.79
CA ALA A 131 51.26 -0.78 14.21
C ALA A 131 52.20 -1.70 15.02
N LEU A 132 53.10 -1.12 15.82
CA LEU A 132 53.97 -1.82 16.77
C LEU A 132 53.27 -2.10 18.13
N GLY A 133 52.06 -1.58 18.34
CA GLY A 133 51.27 -1.79 19.56
C GLY A 133 51.37 -0.69 20.63
N GLU A 134 51.89 0.50 20.28
CA GLU A 134 52.15 1.62 21.22
C GLU A 134 51.17 2.80 20.97
N PRO A 135 49.89 2.71 21.39
CA PRO A 135 48.87 3.72 21.09
C PRO A 135 49.12 5.07 21.80
N SER A 136 49.70 5.05 23.00
CA SER A 136 50.11 6.27 23.70
C SER A 136 51.17 7.04 22.91
N GLN A 137 52.17 6.32 22.38
CA GLN A 137 53.24 6.91 21.57
C GLN A 137 52.70 7.42 20.20
N CYS A 138 51.67 6.79 19.65
CA CYS A 138 50.95 7.28 18.47
C CYS A 138 50.32 8.66 18.74
N LEU A 139 49.53 8.81 19.81
CA LEU A 139 48.93 10.09 20.22
C LEU A 139 49.99 11.16 20.50
N ASP A 140 51.12 10.77 21.10
CA ASP A 140 52.27 11.64 21.31
C ASP A 140 52.85 12.20 20.01
N TYR A 141 52.83 11.48 18.90
CA TYR A 141 53.27 12.03 17.60
C TYR A 141 52.20 12.89 16.94
N LEU A 142 50.93 12.49 17.01
CA LEU A 142 49.83 13.25 16.40
C LEU A 142 49.63 14.63 17.06
N SER A 143 49.77 14.72 18.38
CA SER A 143 49.71 15.99 19.13
C SER A 143 50.81 17.00 18.78
N LYS A 144 51.86 16.59 18.05
CA LYS A 144 52.95 17.47 17.58
C LYS A 144 52.63 18.15 16.23
N VAL A 145 51.57 17.72 15.55
CA VAL A 145 51.08 18.29 14.28
C VAL A 145 49.97 19.31 14.56
N PRO A 146 50.12 20.59 14.15
CA PRO A 146 49.09 21.60 14.37
C PRO A 146 47.92 21.40 13.39
N GLY A 147 46.75 21.02 13.90
CA GLY A 147 45.50 21.02 13.13
C GLY A 147 45.41 19.96 12.03
N ILE A 148 45.41 18.67 12.41
CA ILE A 148 45.39 17.48 11.52
C ILE A 148 44.29 17.54 10.43
N SER A 149 43.20 18.28 10.67
CA SER A 149 42.11 18.53 9.73
C SER A 149 42.45 19.50 8.57
N ASP A 150 43.58 20.22 8.60
CA ASP A 150 44.05 21.09 7.51
C ASP A 150 45.03 20.35 6.58
N ALA A 151 44.49 19.46 5.76
CA ALA A 151 45.25 18.74 4.75
C ALA A 151 45.91 19.65 3.68
N GLN A 152 45.54 20.93 3.58
CA GLN A 152 46.16 21.88 2.66
C GLN A 152 47.46 22.48 3.24
N GLY A 153 47.55 22.62 4.58
CA GLY A 153 48.78 22.98 5.28
C GLY A 153 49.88 21.91 5.19
N HIS A 154 49.51 20.63 5.19
CA HIS A 154 50.46 19.51 5.25
C HIS A 154 51.13 19.12 3.92
N ILE A 155 50.82 19.79 2.80
CA ILE A 155 51.33 19.39 1.47
C ILE A 155 52.84 19.73 1.33
N PRO A 156 53.72 18.75 1.00
CA PRO A 156 55.12 19.04 0.70
C PRO A 156 55.26 19.94 -0.54
N LEU A 157 55.65 21.20 -0.31
CA LEU A 157 55.79 22.21 -1.35
C LEU A 157 56.92 21.86 -2.34
N SER A 158 56.55 21.72 -3.61
CA SER A 158 57.50 21.54 -4.71
C SER A 158 58.32 22.82 -4.95
N SER A 159 59.43 22.71 -5.69
CA SER A 159 60.53 23.69 -5.68
C SER A 159 60.18 25.11 -6.16
N THR A 160 59.00 25.33 -6.74
CA THR A 160 58.57 26.61 -7.34
C THR A 160 58.21 27.71 -6.34
N VAL A 161 58.12 27.39 -5.04
CA VAL A 161 57.65 28.34 -3.98
C VAL A 161 58.73 28.59 -2.91
N ARG A 162 59.91 27.95 -3.00
CA ARG A 162 60.98 28.04 -1.98
C ARG A 162 62.01 29.16 -2.21
N SER A 163 61.68 30.17 -3.03
CA SER A 163 62.49 31.38 -3.25
C SER A 163 61.91 32.58 -2.50
N ASP A 164 62.79 33.27 -1.78
CA ASP A 164 62.61 34.58 -1.12
C ASP A 164 61.52 34.67 -0.03
N GLY A 165 61.95 34.47 1.22
CA GLY A 165 61.16 34.83 2.39
C GLY A 165 61.43 36.28 2.83
N SER A 166 60.44 37.16 2.73
CA SER A 166 60.39 38.42 3.50
C SER A 166 58.97 38.97 3.64
N THR A 167 58.55 39.18 4.89
CA THR A 167 57.61 40.23 5.37
C THR A 167 56.13 40.26 4.91
N LEU A 168 55.28 40.61 5.90
CA LEU A 168 53.91 41.15 5.82
C LEU A 168 52.72 40.21 5.58
N HIS A 169 51.96 39.96 6.65
CA HIS A 169 50.50 39.80 6.60
C HIS A 169 49.82 41.11 6.16
N PRO A 170 48.68 41.00 5.47
CA PRO A 170 47.44 41.58 6.02
C PRO A 170 46.26 40.57 6.00
N PRO A 171 45.13 40.87 6.68
CA PRO A 171 43.94 40.02 6.73
C PRO A 171 42.84 40.45 5.74
N GLY A 172 41.89 39.56 5.46
CA GLY A 172 40.61 39.91 4.84
C GLY A 172 40.11 38.91 3.79
N SER A 173 38.82 38.59 3.84
CA SER A 173 38.10 37.83 2.81
C SER A 173 37.77 38.71 1.60
N THR A 174 37.84 38.14 0.39
CA THR A 174 36.66 37.89 -0.48
C THR A 174 37.08 37.12 -1.74
N THR A 175 36.08 36.59 -2.45
CA THR A 175 36.16 36.19 -3.87
C THR A 175 36.91 37.22 -4.73
N ASP A 176 37.81 36.78 -5.62
CA ASP A 176 37.46 36.68 -7.06
C ASP A 176 38.48 35.93 -7.93
N THR A 177 38.06 35.70 -9.18
CA THR A 177 38.74 35.05 -10.29
C THR A 177 39.92 35.87 -10.84
N SER A 178 41.08 35.26 -11.09
CA SER A 178 41.95 35.69 -12.20
C SER A 178 42.92 34.61 -12.70
N THR A 179 43.27 34.70 -13.98
CA THR A 179 44.16 33.78 -14.69
C THR A 179 45.57 34.38 -14.84
N SER A 180 46.60 33.51 -14.92
CA SER A 180 47.50 33.42 -16.10
C SER A 180 48.82 32.69 -15.76
N TRP A 181 49.38 31.99 -16.75
CA TRP A 181 50.61 32.40 -17.47
C TRP A 181 50.87 31.41 -18.61
N THR A 182 51.07 31.91 -19.84
CA THR A 182 51.23 31.10 -21.05
C THR A 182 52.70 30.79 -21.34
N GLY A 183 53.00 29.52 -21.66
CA GLY A 183 54.34 29.06 -21.99
C GLY A 183 54.32 27.83 -22.91
N THR A 184 54.27 28.06 -24.21
CA THR A 184 53.96 27.03 -25.23
C THR A 184 55.06 25.98 -25.38
N PHE A 185 54.87 24.81 -24.76
CA PHE A 185 55.41 23.54 -25.24
C PHE A 185 54.40 22.40 -25.04
N VAL A 186 54.43 21.43 -25.96
CA VAL A 186 53.41 20.38 -26.12
C VAL A 186 53.11 19.67 -24.81
N SER A 187 51.92 19.94 -24.26
CA SER A 187 51.31 19.19 -23.18
C SER A 187 50.15 18.41 -23.77
N ALA A 188 50.12 17.09 -23.58
CA ALA A 188 48.91 16.31 -23.83
C ALA A 188 47.82 16.77 -22.84
N GLU A 189 46.56 16.65 -23.25
CA GLU A 189 45.41 17.06 -22.43
C GLU A 189 45.37 16.23 -21.13
N ILE A 190 45.69 16.87 -20.00
CA ILE A 190 45.64 16.24 -18.68
C ILE A 190 44.17 16.29 -18.21
N PRO A 191 43.52 15.14 -17.94
CA PRO A 191 42.13 15.14 -17.48
C PRO A 191 42.02 15.79 -16.09
N PRO A 192 41.02 16.65 -15.85
CA PRO A 192 40.91 17.43 -14.61
C PRO A 192 40.79 16.56 -13.36
N SER A 193 40.26 15.34 -13.49
CA SER A 193 40.15 14.33 -12.41
C SER A 193 41.49 13.84 -11.83
N THR A 194 42.63 14.31 -12.34
CA THR A 194 43.98 13.96 -11.84
C THR A 194 44.73 15.13 -11.19
N THR A 195 44.21 16.37 -11.23
CA THR A 195 44.91 17.56 -10.68
C THR A 195 45.17 17.44 -9.18
N ASN A 196 44.18 16.99 -8.39
CA ASN A 196 44.29 16.84 -6.93
C ASN A 196 45.36 15.81 -6.52
N ILE A 197 45.66 14.81 -7.37
CA ILE A 197 46.76 13.85 -7.18
C ILE A 197 48.10 14.50 -7.53
N ILE A 198 48.18 15.18 -8.68
CA ILE A 198 49.41 15.87 -9.14
C ILE A 198 49.85 16.94 -8.12
N ASP A 199 48.90 17.73 -7.61
CA ASP A 199 49.14 18.80 -6.64
C ASP A 199 49.45 18.28 -5.24
N GLY A 200 49.03 17.06 -4.91
CA GLY A 200 49.31 16.39 -3.63
C GLY A 200 48.18 16.43 -2.61
N ARG A 201 47.12 17.25 -2.84
CA ARG A 201 45.93 17.35 -1.96
C ARG A 201 45.36 15.97 -1.63
N ALA A 202 45.18 15.10 -2.63
CA ALA A 202 44.60 13.77 -2.44
C ALA A 202 45.44 12.83 -1.54
N TRP A 203 46.77 13.02 -1.48
CA TRP A 203 47.62 12.26 -0.55
C TRP A 203 47.60 12.87 0.85
N ALA A 204 47.69 14.19 0.98
CA ALA A 204 47.64 14.86 2.28
C ALA A 204 46.31 14.59 3.00
N ILE A 205 45.17 14.60 2.28
CA ILE A 205 43.86 14.19 2.81
C ILE A 205 43.91 12.73 3.28
N ALA A 206 44.52 11.81 2.52
CA ALA A 206 44.64 10.41 2.92
C ALA A 206 45.50 10.23 4.19
N GLU A 207 46.62 10.95 4.32
CA GLU A 207 47.45 10.93 5.54
C GLU A 207 46.71 11.53 6.75
N SER A 208 45.98 12.63 6.56
CA SER A 208 45.18 13.26 7.61
C SER A 208 44.03 12.36 8.09
N ILE A 209 43.24 11.80 7.17
CA ILE A 209 42.13 10.89 7.51
C ILE A 209 42.67 9.60 8.15
N ARG A 210 43.77 9.03 7.65
CA ARG A 210 44.48 7.92 8.31
C ARG A 210 44.91 8.28 9.73
N SER A 211 45.45 9.47 9.94
CA SER A 211 45.95 9.91 11.25
C SER A 211 44.81 10.14 12.25
N ILE A 212 43.69 10.72 11.82
CA ILE A 212 42.46 10.83 12.62
C ILE A 212 41.89 9.44 12.93
N CYS A 213 41.94 8.52 11.97
CA CYS A 213 41.53 7.12 12.17
C CYS A 213 42.33 6.47 13.31
N LEU A 214 43.66 6.57 13.24
CA LEU A 214 44.57 6.05 14.26
C LEU A 214 44.38 6.74 15.61
N GLN A 215 44.09 8.05 15.65
CA GLN A 215 43.77 8.78 16.88
C GLN A 215 42.53 8.20 17.58
N GLY A 216 41.45 7.97 16.83
CA GLY A 216 40.25 7.29 17.35
C GLY A 216 40.56 5.86 17.83
N MET A 217 41.29 5.08 17.04
CA MET A 217 41.67 3.70 17.38
C MET A 217 42.63 3.60 18.58
N CYS A 218 43.38 4.66 18.89
CA CYS A 218 44.15 4.76 20.14
C CYS A 218 43.21 5.00 21.33
N ASN A 219 42.22 5.88 21.17
CA ASN A 219 41.27 6.21 22.24
C ASN A 219 40.33 5.04 22.56
N GLU A 220 39.85 4.30 21.56
CA GLU A 220 39.11 3.04 21.76
C GLU A 220 39.88 2.03 22.64
N LYS A 221 41.21 1.96 22.51
CA LYS A 221 42.09 1.03 23.24
C LYS A 221 42.58 1.53 24.60
N LEU A 222 42.71 2.86 24.76
CA LEU A 222 43.21 3.47 26.00
C LEU A 222 42.08 3.85 26.97
N HIS A 223 40.88 4.10 26.43
CA HIS A 223 39.72 4.61 27.17
C HIS A 223 38.48 3.78 26.83
N SER A 224 38.56 2.44 26.91
CA SER A 224 37.46 1.55 26.54
C SER A 224 36.20 1.68 27.41
N GLU A 225 36.30 2.35 28.56
CA GLU A 225 35.15 2.75 29.41
C GLU A 225 34.53 4.10 29.00
N ASP A 226 35.19 4.90 28.15
CA ASP A 226 34.72 6.21 27.65
C ASP A 226 34.85 6.31 26.11
N PRO A 227 33.84 5.86 25.35
CA PRO A 227 33.85 5.92 23.89
C PRO A 227 33.69 7.35 23.34
N GLU A 228 33.33 8.34 24.16
CA GLU A 228 33.08 9.70 23.68
C GLU A 228 34.38 10.36 23.17
N LEU A 229 35.54 10.07 23.79
CA LEU A 229 36.85 10.52 23.30
C LEU A 229 37.19 9.95 21.90
N ALA A 230 36.78 8.72 21.61
CA ALA A 230 36.94 8.12 20.29
C ALA A 230 35.98 8.75 19.27
N ILE A 231 34.71 8.94 19.65
CA ILE A 231 33.69 9.59 18.81
C ILE A 231 34.08 11.03 18.44
N GLN A 232 34.55 11.82 19.42
CA GLN A 232 35.05 13.18 19.18
C GLN A 232 36.28 13.18 18.28
N SER A 233 37.17 12.19 18.41
CA SER A 233 38.31 12.03 17.50
C SER A 233 37.84 11.75 16.08
N TYR A 234 36.92 10.81 15.86
CA TYR A 234 36.39 10.55 14.52
C TYR A 234 35.60 11.73 13.93
N ALA A 235 34.90 12.52 14.76
CA ALA A 235 34.19 13.72 14.33
C ALA A 235 35.12 14.77 13.68
N THR A 236 36.41 14.82 14.03
CA THR A 236 37.36 15.75 13.39
C THR A 236 37.64 15.42 11.92
N ALA A 237 37.21 14.26 11.42
CA ALA A 237 37.30 13.92 10.00
C ALA A 237 36.22 14.59 9.15
N ILE A 238 35.10 15.05 9.72
CA ILE A 238 33.96 15.58 8.96
C ILE A 238 34.34 16.74 8.02
N PRO A 239 35.18 17.73 8.40
CA PRO A 239 35.67 18.75 7.46
C PRO A 239 36.45 18.17 6.26
N LEU A 240 37.24 17.11 6.46
CA LEU A 240 37.98 16.43 5.38
C LEU A 240 37.08 15.57 4.49
N LEU A 241 36.00 15.00 5.04
CA LEU A 241 34.96 14.33 4.24
C LEU A 241 34.26 15.33 3.32
N ASN A 242 33.87 16.49 3.83
CA ASN A 242 33.29 17.60 3.03
C ASN A 242 34.24 18.08 1.91
N ILE A 243 35.54 18.21 2.18
CA ILE A 243 36.54 18.57 1.16
C ILE A 243 36.68 17.46 0.11
N THR A 244 36.69 16.19 0.53
CA THR A 244 36.74 15.02 -0.36
C THR A 244 35.52 14.98 -1.30
N GLU A 245 34.34 15.27 -0.76
CA GLU A 245 33.09 15.38 -1.50
C GLU A 245 33.12 16.54 -2.53
N PHE A 246 33.48 17.76 -2.10
CA PHE A 246 33.41 18.94 -2.96
C PHE A 246 34.52 19.03 -4.02
N GLU A 247 35.75 18.62 -3.69
CA GLU A 247 36.90 18.71 -4.59
C GLU A 247 37.18 17.43 -5.39
N ILE A 248 37.14 16.26 -4.75
CA ILE A 248 37.54 15.01 -5.40
C ILE A 248 36.33 14.43 -6.15
N LEU A 249 35.20 14.21 -5.46
CA LEU A 249 33.99 13.63 -6.04
C LEU A 249 33.49 14.41 -7.27
N ARG A 250 33.37 15.73 -7.15
CA ARG A 250 32.93 16.62 -8.24
C ARG A 250 33.91 16.67 -9.43
N SER A 251 35.19 16.39 -9.19
CA SER A 251 36.20 16.25 -10.25
C SER A 251 36.13 14.88 -10.94
N LEU A 252 35.71 13.84 -10.22
CA LEU A 252 35.43 12.51 -10.79
C LEU A 252 34.20 12.53 -11.70
N THR A 253 33.07 13.09 -11.24
CA THR A 253 31.80 13.11 -12.01
C THR A 253 31.88 13.93 -13.30
N ALA A 254 32.76 14.93 -13.37
CA ALA A 254 33.07 15.67 -14.59
C ALA A 254 33.80 14.82 -15.67
N SER A 255 34.33 13.64 -15.31
CA SER A 255 34.92 12.67 -16.24
C SER A 255 34.06 11.40 -16.31
N ALA A 256 33.42 11.15 -17.45
CA ALA A 256 32.39 10.11 -17.61
C ALA A 256 32.92 8.66 -17.68
N SER A 257 33.72 8.23 -16.70
CA SER A 257 34.23 6.87 -16.57
C SER A 257 34.24 6.38 -15.10
N PRO A 258 33.57 5.27 -14.76
CA PRO A 258 33.54 4.71 -13.40
C PRO A 258 34.84 3.95 -13.03
N SER A 259 35.98 4.36 -13.58
CA SER A 259 37.28 3.67 -13.50
C SER A 259 38.32 4.39 -12.62
N SER A 260 37.89 5.40 -11.86
CA SER A 260 38.75 6.24 -11.03
C SER A 260 39.11 5.65 -9.67
N PHE A 261 38.30 4.75 -9.11
CA PHE A 261 38.52 4.13 -7.79
C PHE A 261 39.96 3.64 -7.55
N PRO A 262 40.64 2.93 -8.49
CA PRO A 262 42.02 2.48 -8.30
C PRO A 262 43.06 3.59 -8.11
N LEU A 263 42.78 4.84 -8.52
CA LEU A 263 43.70 5.99 -8.34
C LEU A 263 43.65 6.58 -6.92
N TYR A 264 42.55 6.30 -6.20
CA TYR A 264 42.22 6.82 -4.88
C TYR A 264 41.98 5.68 -3.85
N ARG A 265 42.37 4.43 -4.16
CA ARG A 265 42.10 3.23 -3.35
C ARG A 265 42.54 3.37 -1.90
N GLU A 266 43.71 3.97 -1.64
CA GLU A 266 44.20 4.15 -0.27
C GLU A 266 43.38 5.21 0.49
N LEU A 267 43.02 6.32 -0.18
CA LEU A 267 42.11 7.32 0.39
C LEU A 267 40.77 6.68 0.77
N TRP A 268 40.18 5.88 -0.12
CA TRP A 268 38.90 5.20 0.15
C TRP A 268 38.99 4.19 1.29
N ARG A 269 40.10 3.45 1.44
CA ARG A 269 40.34 2.55 2.58
C ARG A 269 40.31 3.28 3.94
N TRP A 270 40.88 4.49 4.03
CA TRP A 270 40.87 5.24 5.29
C TRP A 270 39.59 6.03 5.50
N VAL A 271 38.97 6.58 4.44
CA VAL A 271 37.63 7.19 4.48
C VAL A 271 36.58 6.19 4.97
N GLU A 272 36.52 5.01 4.37
CA GLU A 272 35.56 3.95 4.75
C GLU A 272 35.80 3.49 6.19
N ARG A 273 37.06 3.24 6.58
CA ARG A 273 37.40 2.77 7.95
C ARG A 273 37.03 3.78 9.03
N VAL A 274 37.26 5.09 8.81
CA VAL A 274 36.84 6.14 9.76
C VAL A 274 35.33 6.15 9.94
N MET A 275 34.57 6.15 8.84
CA MET A 275 33.11 6.19 8.93
C MET A 275 32.53 4.88 9.49
N PHE A 276 33.09 3.73 9.15
CA PHE A 276 32.71 2.43 9.69
C PHE A 276 32.84 2.37 11.21
N ARG A 277 33.99 2.78 11.76
CA ARG A 277 34.22 2.82 13.21
C ARG A 277 33.33 3.85 13.90
N ALA A 278 33.22 5.05 13.34
CA ALA A 278 32.36 6.10 13.87
C ALA A 278 30.88 5.67 13.96
N ILE A 279 30.33 5.10 12.89
CA ILE A 279 28.94 4.60 12.86
C ILE A 279 28.76 3.43 13.84
N THR A 280 29.71 2.49 13.90
CA THR A 280 29.63 1.32 14.78
C THR A 280 29.69 1.69 16.27
N LEU A 281 30.49 2.69 16.65
CA LEU A 281 30.46 3.26 18.00
C LEU A 281 29.14 4.00 18.26
N LEU A 282 28.77 4.94 17.39
CA LEU A 282 27.57 5.76 17.56
C LEU A 282 26.28 4.93 17.67
N ALA A 283 26.18 3.81 16.94
CA ALA A 283 25.04 2.91 16.99
C ALA A 283 24.87 2.17 18.33
N ARG A 284 25.96 2.00 19.10
CA ARG A 284 25.97 1.40 20.45
C ARG A 284 25.81 2.43 21.57
N THR A 285 26.29 3.66 21.37
CA THR A 285 26.52 4.62 22.48
C THR A 285 25.65 5.87 22.42
N ARG A 286 24.91 6.11 21.34
CA ARG A 286 24.07 7.31 21.20
C ARG A 286 22.66 6.97 20.73
N HIS A 287 21.75 7.79 21.24
CA HIS A 287 20.35 7.82 20.88
C HIS A 287 20.11 8.41 19.48
N LEU A 288 18.97 8.04 18.87
CA LEU A 288 18.54 8.52 17.56
C LEU A 288 17.89 9.92 17.64
N ASP A 289 18.71 10.96 17.58
CA ASP A 289 18.25 12.36 17.51
C ASP A 289 18.22 12.90 16.06
N ASP A 290 17.32 13.84 15.77
CA ASP A 290 17.11 14.41 14.42
C ASP A 290 18.36 15.11 13.84
N GLN A 291 19.18 15.71 14.70
CA GLN A 291 20.47 16.34 14.34
C GLN A 291 21.67 15.49 14.77
N GLY A 292 21.44 14.20 15.07
CA GLY A 292 22.44 13.29 15.60
C GLY A 292 23.65 13.08 14.66
N LEU A 293 24.85 13.09 15.23
CA LEU A 293 26.14 12.98 14.53
C LEU A 293 26.20 11.76 13.56
N ILE A 294 25.47 10.70 13.87
CA ILE A 294 25.41 9.47 13.06
C ILE A 294 24.79 9.70 11.68
N TRP A 295 23.81 10.61 11.55
CA TRP A 295 23.20 10.94 10.25
C TRP A 295 24.21 11.58 9.30
N ASN A 296 25.08 12.47 9.81
CA ASN A 296 26.16 13.07 9.02
C ASN A 296 27.12 12.01 8.47
N PHE A 297 27.47 11.01 9.30
CA PHE A 297 28.31 9.90 8.86
C PHE A 297 27.59 8.98 7.85
N PHE A 298 26.30 8.66 8.05
CA PHE A 298 25.51 7.92 7.06
C PHE A 298 25.42 8.66 5.71
N THR A 299 25.18 9.97 5.71
CA THR A 299 25.13 10.80 4.49
C THR A 299 26.46 10.81 3.74
N HIS A 300 27.59 11.04 4.43
CA HIS A 300 28.90 10.97 3.79
C HIS A 300 29.25 9.54 3.34
N TYR A 301 28.76 8.50 4.02
CA TYR A 301 28.95 7.10 3.60
C TYR A 301 28.23 6.83 2.27
N GLU A 302 26.94 7.16 2.12
CA GLU A 302 26.19 6.98 0.85
C GLU A 302 26.85 7.73 -0.33
N LEU A 303 27.25 8.99 -0.10
CA LEU A 303 27.89 9.82 -1.13
C LEU A 303 29.27 9.27 -1.58
N CYS A 304 30.07 8.75 -0.65
CA CYS A 304 31.32 8.07 -0.97
C CYS A 304 31.08 6.69 -1.62
N SER A 305 30.09 5.93 -1.14
CA SER A 305 29.80 4.55 -1.53
C SER A 305 29.36 4.43 -2.99
N ALA A 306 28.69 5.46 -3.52
CA ALA A 306 28.38 5.62 -4.94
C ALA A 306 29.62 5.60 -5.87
N HIS A 307 30.82 5.79 -5.33
CA HIS A 307 32.10 5.81 -6.06
C HIS A 307 32.95 4.55 -5.83
N TRP A 308 32.45 3.58 -5.06
CA TRP A 308 33.14 2.33 -4.75
C TRP A 308 32.56 1.15 -5.55
N PRO A 309 33.39 0.28 -6.16
CA PRO A 309 32.88 -0.90 -6.85
C PRO A 309 32.16 -1.81 -5.85
N PRO A 310 31.07 -2.52 -6.21
CA PRO A 310 30.32 -3.38 -5.28
C PRO A 310 31.09 -4.60 -4.73
N THR A 311 32.38 -4.73 -5.04
CA THR A 311 33.30 -5.74 -4.49
C THR A 311 34.20 -5.20 -3.37
N PHE A 312 34.28 -3.87 -3.17
CA PHE A 312 35.09 -3.25 -2.13
C PHE A 312 34.43 -3.43 -0.75
N ARG A 313 35.19 -3.98 0.22
CA ARG A 313 34.81 -4.18 1.63
C ARG A 313 33.35 -4.60 1.85
N THR A 314 32.93 -5.68 1.18
CA THR A 314 31.52 -6.07 1.14
C THR A 314 30.92 -6.37 2.51
N SER A 315 31.70 -6.85 3.48
CA SER A 315 31.23 -7.10 4.85
C SER A 315 30.95 -5.80 5.62
N HIS A 316 31.87 -4.82 5.61
CA HIS A 316 31.63 -3.51 6.22
C HIS A 316 30.42 -2.80 5.60
N ARG A 317 30.34 -2.75 4.26
CA ARG A 317 29.19 -2.13 3.57
C ARG A 317 27.88 -2.84 3.86
N SER A 318 27.88 -4.16 4.05
CA SER A 318 26.69 -4.90 4.49
C SER A 318 26.26 -4.44 5.89
N ILE A 319 27.19 -4.40 6.85
CA ILE A 319 26.95 -3.92 8.22
C ILE A 319 26.40 -2.48 8.22
N ILE A 320 27.01 -1.56 7.48
CA ILE A 320 26.57 -0.14 7.45
C ILE A 320 25.21 0.01 6.77
N ASN A 321 24.92 -0.74 5.71
CA ASN A 321 23.58 -0.71 5.09
C ASN A 321 22.50 -1.27 6.02
N VAL A 322 22.78 -2.34 6.77
CA VAL A 322 21.88 -2.87 7.81
C VAL A 322 21.67 -1.85 8.92
N LEU A 323 22.73 -1.22 9.45
CA LEU A 323 22.63 -0.22 10.51
C LEU A 323 21.90 1.06 10.06
N HIS A 324 22.11 1.52 8.82
CA HIS A 324 21.42 2.69 8.28
C HIS A 324 19.92 2.40 8.08
N LEU A 325 19.57 1.22 7.55
CA LEU A 325 18.16 0.80 7.45
C LEU A 325 17.53 0.62 8.82
N ARG A 326 18.22 0.02 9.79
CA ARG A 326 17.75 -0.11 11.18
C ARG A 326 17.52 1.26 11.83
N ALA A 327 18.43 2.21 11.64
CA ALA A 327 18.27 3.58 12.13
C ALA A 327 17.06 4.30 11.53
N LEU A 328 16.83 4.16 10.21
CA LEU A 328 15.66 4.71 9.53
C LEU A 328 14.36 4.06 10.01
N ILE A 329 14.32 2.72 10.06
CA ILE A 329 13.15 1.97 10.52
C ILE A 329 12.78 2.37 11.95
N VAL A 330 13.74 2.39 12.88
CA VAL A 330 13.51 2.75 14.29
C VAL A 330 13.06 4.20 14.43
N ARG A 331 13.74 5.18 13.79
CA ARG A 331 13.36 6.60 13.88
C ARG A 331 11.97 6.90 13.34
N PHE A 332 11.56 6.22 12.26
CA PHE A 332 10.25 6.39 11.64
C PHE A 332 9.24 5.30 12.06
N ARG A 333 9.54 4.53 13.11
CA ARG A 333 8.61 3.55 13.69
C ARG A 333 7.51 4.27 14.45
N ALA A 334 6.37 4.48 13.80
CA ALA A 334 5.18 4.95 14.51
C ALA A 334 4.75 3.90 15.56
N PRO A 335 4.46 4.29 16.82
CA PRO A 335 4.10 3.35 17.90
C PRO A 335 2.78 2.62 17.64
N SER A 336 1.95 3.16 16.75
CA SER A 336 0.91 2.46 16.01
C SER A 336 1.04 2.84 14.53
N PRO A 337 0.81 1.93 13.57
CA PRO A 337 0.68 2.34 12.16
C PRO A 337 -0.47 3.36 12.02
N PRO A 338 -0.44 4.24 11.00
CA PRO A 338 -1.58 5.10 10.68
C PRO A 338 -2.76 4.22 10.21
N VAL A 339 -3.66 3.90 11.13
CA VAL A 339 -4.70 2.85 10.99
C VAL A 339 -5.63 3.06 9.79
N ASN A 340 -5.84 4.32 9.39
CA ASN A 340 -6.65 4.69 8.24
C ASN A 340 -5.76 5.41 7.21
N PRO A 341 -5.64 4.93 5.95
CA PRO A 341 -5.23 5.79 4.86
C PRO A 341 -6.32 6.85 4.61
N SER A 342 -5.99 7.94 3.94
CA SER A 342 -7.03 8.86 3.49
C SER A 342 -8.02 8.14 2.54
N PRO A 343 -9.32 8.45 2.59
CA PRO A 343 -10.32 7.93 1.64
C PRO A 343 -10.13 8.51 0.23
N SER A 344 -9.20 9.47 0.09
CA SER A 344 -8.89 10.12 -1.17
C SER A 344 -8.36 9.12 -2.19
N MET A 345 -8.79 9.24 -3.44
CA MET A 345 -8.28 8.41 -4.53
C MET A 345 -6.99 8.97 -5.14
N GLN A 346 -6.26 9.82 -4.40
CA GLN A 346 -4.97 10.36 -4.81
C GLN A 346 -3.82 9.61 -4.12
N PRO A 347 -2.75 9.25 -4.87
CA PRO A 347 -1.61 8.55 -4.28
C PRO A 347 -0.81 9.50 -3.38
N GLU A 348 -0.95 9.33 -2.06
CA GLU A 348 -0.19 10.06 -1.05
C GLU A 348 1.32 10.01 -1.35
N THR A 349 1.98 11.16 -1.28
CA THR A 349 3.42 11.28 -1.56
C THR A 349 4.23 10.49 -0.53
N PRO A 350 5.17 9.63 -0.95
CA PRO A 350 6.00 8.89 0.00
C PRO A 350 6.91 9.87 0.77
N PRO A 351 7.10 9.67 2.10
CA PRO A 351 7.97 10.51 2.89
C PRO A 351 9.42 10.42 2.38
N GLN A 352 10.17 11.51 2.46
CA GLN A 352 11.47 11.62 1.77
C GLN A 352 12.46 10.50 2.16
N TRP A 353 12.47 10.11 3.44
CA TRP A 353 13.32 9.03 3.96
C TRP A 353 13.08 7.68 3.28
N PHE A 354 11.87 7.41 2.79
CA PHE A 354 11.51 6.15 2.13
C PHE A 354 12.25 5.99 0.79
N ASN A 355 12.54 7.11 0.11
CA ASN A 355 13.37 7.09 -1.10
C ASN A 355 14.84 6.79 -0.76
N THR A 356 15.35 7.31 0.37
CA THR A 356 16.67 6.97 0.91
C THR A 356 16.76 5.49 1.31
N ALA A 357 15.78 4.96 2.03
CA ALA A 357 15.71 3.53 2.36
C ALA A 357 15.75 2.65 1.08
N ARG A 358 15.02 3.04 0.03
CA ARG A 358 15.05 2.35 -1.28
C ARG A 358 16.36 2.57 -2.05
N SER A 359 17.10 3.65 -1.82
CA SER A 359 18.47 3.83 -2.32
C SER A 359 19.39 2.77 -1.71
N ILE A 360 19.45 2.73 -0.37
CA ILE A 360 20.29 1.83 0.42
C ILE A 360 20.00 0.36 0.14
N ILE A 361 18.72 -0.04 0.08
CA ILE A 361 18.33 -1.43 -0.25
C ILE A 361 18.81 -1.81 -1.65
N ASN A 362 18.71 -0.92 -2.64
CA ASN A 362 19.20 -1.22 -3.98
C ASN A 362 20.74 -1.26 -4.03
N GLU A 363 21.46 -0.41 -3.29
CA GLU A 363 22.92 -0.52 -3.17
C GLU A 363 23.31 -1.88 -2.56
N TYR A 364 22.70 -2.25 -1.43
CA TYR A 364 22.99 -3.50 -0.73
C TYR A 364 22.70 -4.73 -1.62
N ARG A 365 21.63 -4.70 -2.42
CA ARG A 365 21.38 -5.73 -3.46
C ARG A 365 22.52 -5.84 -4.47
N THR A 366 23.11 -4.72 -4.93
CA THR A 366 24.25 -4.78 -5.87
C THR A 366 25.53 -5.34 -5.26
N ILE A 367 25.71 -5.20 -3.94
CA ILE A 367 26.81 -5.81 -3.18
C ILE A 367 26.56 -7.31 -3.01
N LEU A 368 25.34 -7.71 -2.61
CA LEU A 368 24.95 -9.12 -2.48
C LEU A 368 24.98 -9.84 -3.84
N ASP A 369 24.65 -9.19 -4.95
CA ASP A 369 24.88 -9.69 -6.33
C ASP A 369 26.37 -9.89 -6.69
N LYS A 370 27.32 -9.67 -5.75
CA LYS A 370 28.76 -9.96 -5.88
C LYS A 370 29.31 -10.88 -4.78
N CYS A 371 28.84 -10.78 -3.54
CA CYS A 371 29.34 -11.61 -2.44
C CYS A 371 28.43 -12.81 -2.10
N ALA A 372 27.12 -12.74 -2.34
CA ALA A 372 26.21 -13.86 -2.16
C ALA A 372 26.19 -14.77 -3.40
N HIS A 373 26.13 -16.07 -3.17
CA HIS A 373 26.14 -17.12 -4.19
C HIS A 373 24.99 -18.08 -3.91
N PHE A 374 24.34 -18.67 -4.91
CA PHE A 374 23.26 -19.63 -4.65
C PHE A 374 23.76 -20.77 -3.72
N PRO A 375 23.09 -21.03 -2.58
CA PRO A 375 23.63 -21.88 -1.52
C PRO A 375 23.80 -23.32 -1.96
N ARG A 376 24.83 -24.00 -1.44
CA ARG A 376 25.02 -25.44 -1.59
C ARG A 376 24.15 -26.20 -0.59
N ALA A 377 24.12 -27.52 -0.70
CA ALA A 377 23.39 -28.37 0.23
C ALA A 377 23.97 -28.24 1.66
N GLY A 378 23.17 -27.73 2.59
CA GLY A 378 23.57 -27.43 3.98
C GLY A 378 24.06 -26.00 4.22
N GLU A 379 24.00 -25.11 3.22
CA GLU A 379 24.31 -23.68 3.35
C GLU A 379 23.02 -22.84 3.28
N ARG A 380 23.00 -21.66 3.92
CA ARG A 380 21.92 -20.66 3.84
C ARG A 380 22.49 -19.25 3.68
N ASN A 381 21.85 -18.44 2.85
CA ASN A 381 22.24 -17.04 2.63
C ASN A 381 21.54 -16.11 3.60
N VAL A 382 21.92 -16.18 4.89
CA VAL A 382 21.30 -15.40 5.98
C VAL A 382 21.21 -13.91 5.64
N LYS A 383 22.27 -13.31 5.08
CA LYS A 383 22.28 -11.88 4.64
C LYS A 383 21.24 -11.52 3.58
N VAL A 384 20.81 -12.48 2.75
CA VAL A 384 19.73 -12.28 1.75
C VAL A 384 18.36 -12.45 2.39
N GLU A 385 18.23 -13.33 3.37
CA GLU A 385 17.01 -13.49 4.17
C GLU A 385 16.77 -12.26 5.07
N ASP A 386 17.82 -11.75 5.74
CA ASP A 386 17.76 -10.57 6.61
C ASP A 386 17.46 -9.27 5.84
N LEU A 387 18.03 -9.10 4.63
CA LEU A 387 17.65 -7.99 3.74
C LEU A 387 16.18 -8.06 3.30
N VAL A 388 15.60 -9.25 3.20
CA VAL A 388 14.17 -9.41 2.95
C VAL A 388 13.37 -8.93 4.16
N ASP A 389 13.73 -9.32 5.38
CA ASP A 389 13.09 -8.84 6.61
C ASP A 389 13.20 -7.30 6.75
N LEU A 390 14.39 -6.71 6.50
CA LEU A 390 14.60 -5.25 6.45
C LEU A 390 13.71 -4.56 5.40
N SER A 391 13.56 -5.16 4.22
CA SER A 391 12.74 -4.58 3.14
C SER A 391 11.25 -4.56 3.49
N VAL A 392 10.78 -5.55 4.27
CA VAL A 392 9.42 -5.58 4.81
C VAL A 392 9.27 -4.57 5.94
N ALA A 393 10.17 -4.57 6.93
CA ALA A 393 10.12 -3.63 8.06
C ALA A 393 10.18 -2.15 7.61
N ALA A 394 10.97 -1.83 6.58
CA ALA A 394 11.00 -0.49 5.98
C ALA A 394 9.71 -0.11 5.23
N TRP A 395 8.96 -1.08 4.71
CA TRP A 395 7.63 -0.85 4.13
C TRP A 395 6.55 -0.72 5.22
N GLU A 396 6.61 -1.51 6.29
CA GLU A 396 5.69 -1.37 7.44
C GLU A 396 5.86 -0.01 8.13
N ALA A 397 7.10 0.41 8.41
CA ALA A 397 7.41 1.74 8.95
C ALA A 397 7.02 2.89 8.01
N SER A 398 6.80 2.62 6.71
CA SER A 398 6.23 3.59 5.74
C SER A 398 4.70 3.64 5.71
N GLY A 399 4.04 2.98 6.67
CA GLY A 399 2.58 2.88 6.79
C GLY A 399 1.96 1.67 6.09
N ALA A 400 2.73 0.61 5.82
CA ALA A 400 2.27 -0.66 5.22
C ALA A 400 1.39 -0.55 3.94
N VAL A 401 1.49 0.56 3.20
CA VAL A 401 0.56 0.88 2.10
C VAL A 401 0.67 -0.13 0.95
N ALA A 402 -0.45 -0.73 0.57
CA ALA A 402 -0.54 -1.78 -0.44
C ALA A 402 0.05 -1.39 -1.80
N ASP A 403 -0.25 -0.19 -2.30
CA ASP A 403 0.28 0.35 -3.56
C ASP A 403 1.81 0.52 -3.53
N ARG A 404 2.40 0.68 -2.34
CA ARG A 404 3.85 0.80 -2.12
C ARG A 404 4.54 -0.56 -1.94
N ALA A 405 3.82 -1.69 -1.89
CA ALA A 405 4.40 -3.02 -1.66
C ALA A 405 5.16 -3.62 -2.87
N GLN A 406 4.86 -3.17 -4.10
CA GLN A 406 5.41 -3.77 -5.34
C GLN A 406 6.95 -3.86 -5.36
N TRP A 407 7.66 -2.85 -4.86
CA TRP A 407 9.13 -2.90 -4.88
C TRP A 407 9.69 -3.92 -3.87
N VAL A 408 8.97 -4.21 -2.77
CA VAL A 408 9.34 -5.28 -1.82
C VAL A 408 9.13 -6.64 -2.48
N ILE A 409 8.04 -6.79 -3.25
CA ILE A 409 7.78 -7.98 -4.08
C ILE A 409 8.91 -8.16 -5.12
N ASP A 410 9.42 -7.09 -5.72
CA ASP A 410 10.60 -7.14 -6.62
C ASP A 410 11.92 -7.48 -5.91
N VAL A 411 12.04 -7.21 -4.60
CA VAL A 411 13.17 -7.69 -3.76
C VAL A 411 13.00 -9.17 -3.44
N LEU A 412 11.81 -9.60 -3.01
CA LEU A 412 11.48 -10.99 -2.72
C LEU A 412 11.74 -11.91 -3.92
N TRP A 413 11.28 -11.52 -5.12
CA TRP A 413 11.56 -12.25 -6.36
C TRP A 413 13.05 -12.34 -6.67
N TRP A 414 13.83 -11.28 -6.41
CA TRP A 414 15.29 -11.34 -6.52
C TRP A 414 15.90 -12.29 -5.49
N ALA A 415 15.43 -12.29 -4.24
CA ALA A 415 15.89 -13.19 -3.19
C ALA A 415 15.64 -14.68 -3.53
N THR A 416 14.55 -15.03 -4.24
CA THR A 416 14.33 -16.41 -4.73
C THR A 416 15.43 -16.92 -5.68
N ARG A 417 16.22 -16.03 -6.30
CA ARG A 417 17.35 -16.40 -7.16
C ARG A 417 18.65 -16.67 -6.40
N LEU A 418 18.70 -16.28 -5.13
CA LEU A 418 19.86 -16.40 -4.24
C LEU A 418 19.55 -17.22 -2.98
N THR A 419 18.36 -17.83 -2.87
CA THR A 419 17.95 -18.68 -1.75
C THR A 419 17.34 -19.99 -2.27
N PHE A 420 17.44 -21.06 -1.48
CA PHE A 420 16.79 -22.33 -1.78
C PHE A 420 15.69 -22.59 -0.76
N ASN A 421 14.43 -22.59 -1.20
CA ASN A 421 13.26 -22.84 -0.36
C ASN A 421 13.21 -22.02 0.95
N SER A 422 13.57 -20.73 0.90
CA SER A 422 13.53 -19.88 2.09
C SER A 422 12.09 -19.67 2.59
N TYR A 423 11.82 -20.12 3.82
CA TYR A 423 10.52 -19.94 4.46
C TYR A 423 10.23 -18.46 4.76
N ARG A 424 11.25 -17.65 5.12
CA ARG A 424 11.12 -16.20 5.33
C ARG A 424 10.62 -15.50 4.06
N VAL A 425 11.23 -15.81 2.91
CA VAL A 425 10.81 -15.27 1.60
C VAL A 425 9.37 -15.66 1.28
N PHE A 426 8.99 -16.94 1.41
CA PHE A 426 7.63 -17.37 1.09
C PHE A 426 6.56 -16.83 2.06
N ARG A 427 6.88 -16.68 3.35
CA ARG A 427 5.99 -16.06 4.35
C ARG A 427 5.61 -14.64 3.93
N HIS A 428 6.60 -13.77 3.81
CA HIS A 428 6.40 -12.36 3.42
C HIS A 428 5.76 -12.20 2.05
N MET A 429 6.22 -12.98 1.07
CA MET A 429 5.67 -12.97 -0.28
C MET A 429 4.20 -13.41 -0.31
N SER A 430 3.75 -14.32 0.55
CA SER A 430 2.33 -14.68 0.62
C SER A 430 1.45 -13.54 1.15
N ARG A 431 1.89 -12.82 2.19
CA ARG A 431 1.21 -11.64 2.75
C ARG A 431 1.18 -10.47 1.77
N LEU A 432 2.33 -10.08 1.22
CA LEU A 432 2.46 -8.92 0.33
C LEU A 432 1.70 -9.11 -1.00
N LEU A 433 1.77 -10.29 -1.61
CA LEU A 433 0.99 -10.56 -2.84
C LEU A 433 -0.52 -10.50 -2.62
N TYR A 434 -0.99 -10.92 -1.44
CA TYR A 434 -2.41 -10.83 -1.10
C TYR A 434 -2.84 -9.37 -0.90
N ILE A 435 -2.04 -8.58 -0.19
CA ILE A 435 -2.28 -7.14 0.04
C ILE A 435 -2.22 -6.36 -1.29
N SER A 436 -1.31 -6.69 -2.20
CA SER A 436 -1.26 -6.13 -3.58
C SER A 436 -2.28 -6.75 -4.55
N GLY A 437 -3.19 -7.61 -4.09
CA GLY A 437 -4.33 -8.12 -4.87
C GLY A 437 -4.08 -9.36 -5.75
N ASP A 438 -2.86 -9.89 -5.88
CA ASP A 438 -2.61 -11.17 -6.56
C ASP A 438 -2.86 -12.36 -5.62
N ALA A 439 -4.14 -12.55 -5.31
CA ALA A 439 -4.63 -13.62 -4.46
C ALA A 439 -4.32 -15.03 -5.00
N GLU A 440 -4.21 -15.23 -6.32
CA GLU A 440 -3.92 -16.54 -6.90
C GLU A 440 -2.45 -16.93 -6.76
N LEU A 441 -1.53 -15.96 -6.84
CA LEU A 441 -0.12 -16.18 -6.54
C LEU A 441 0.15 -16.25 -5.03
N ALA A 442 -0.53 -15.43 -4.22
CA ALA A 442 -0.46 -15.50 -2.76
C ALA A 442 -0.81 -16.91 -2.24
N LYS A 443 -1.94 -17.49 -2.68
CA LYS A 443 -2.33 -18.88 -2.35
C LYS A 443 -1.27 -19.92 -2.73
N ARG A 444 -0.61 -19.77 -3.89
CA ARG A 444 0.46 -20.68 -4.32
C ARG A 444 1.69 -20.56 -3.43
N THR A 445 2.08 -19.34 -3.09
CA THR A 445 3.23 -19.03 -2.24
C THR A 445 3.02 -19.56 -0.82
N LEU A 446 1.82 -19.39 -0.26
CA LEU A 446 1.42 -19.96 1.02
C LEU A 446 1.49 -21.51 1.01
N ARG A 447 0.97 -22.17 -0.04
CA ARG A 447 1.08 -23.63 -0.18
C ARG A 447 2.54 -24.10 -0.24
N LEU A 448 3.43 -23.35 -0.91
CA LEU A 448 4.87 -23.63 -0.92
C LEU A 448 5.52 -23.45 0.46
N TYR A 449 5.20 -22.38 1.20
CA TYR A 449 5.62 -22.20 2.59
C TYR A 449 5.22 -23.40 3.46
N VAL A 450 3.94 -23.79 3.39
CA VAL A 450 3.40 -24.95 4.14
C VAL A 450 4.10 -26.25 3.75
N GLU A 451 4.35 -26.48 2.46
CA GLU A 451 5.07 -27.67 1.98
C GLU A 451 6.53 -27.70 2.44
N VAL A 452 7.24 -26.57 2.38
CA VAL A 452 8.65 -26.45 2.80
C VAL A 452 8.80 -26.66 4.30
N VAL A 453 8.07 -25.90 5.13
CA VAL A 453 8.20 -25.97 6.59
C VAL A 453 7.71 -27.32 7.13
N SER A 454 6.68 -27.92 6.52
CA SER A 454 6.30 -29.31 6.85
C SER A 454 7.41 -30.32 6.55
N LYS A 455 8.15 -30.15 5.45
CA LYS A 455 9.26 -31.05 5.07
C LYS A 455 10.50 -30.88 5.95
N THR A 456 10.92 -29.65 6.28
CA THR A 456 12.10 -29.46 7.16
C THR A 456 11.82 -29.98 8.57
N ARG A 457 10.61 -29.74 9.09
CA ARG A 457 10.16 -30.32 10.37
C ARG A 457 10.06 -31.85 10.33
N ALA A 458 9.57 -32.44 9.23
CA ALA A 458 9.53 -33.89 9.06
C ALA A 458 10.92 -34.54 8.88
N ALA A 459 11.93 -33.77 8.48
CA ALA A 459 13.32 -34.22 8.39
C ALA A 459 14.06 -34.21 9.75
N GLY A 460 13.51 -33.55 10.78
CA GLY A 460 14.12 -33.49 12.11
C GLY A 460 15.42 -32.69 12.18
N VAL A 461 15.56 -31.66 11.34
CA VAL A 461 16.74 -30.76 11.32
C VAL A 461 16.42 -29.51 12.14
N ASP A 462 16.87 -29.49 13.40
CA ASP A 462 16.71 -28.33 14.28
C ASP A 462 17.46 -27.10 13.72
N GLY A 463 16.80 -25.94 13.72
CA GLY A 463 17.33 -24.67 13.20
C GLY A 463 16.92 -24.30 11.76
N ASP A 464 16.50 -25.27 10.94
CA ASP A 464 16.13 -25.07 9.52
C ASP A 464 14.61 -25.05 9.25
N SER A 465 13.80 -24.89 10.30
CA SER A 465 12.37 -24.61 10.18
C SER A 465 12.02 -23.24 10.74
N ASP A 466 10.97 -22.61 10.22
CA ASP A 466 10.38 -21.42 10.84
C ASP A 466 9.97 -21.69 12.29
N THR A 467 9.92 -20.65 13.13
CA THR A 467 9.55 -20.76 14.55
C THR A 467 8.09 -21.18 14.70
N ASP A 468 7.72 -21.82 15.82
CA ASP A 468 6.33 -22.27 16.01
C ASP A 468 5.32 -21.13 16.13
N ARG A 469 5.68 -19.95 16.68
CA ARG A 469 4.79 -18.77 16.64
C ARG A 469 4.55 -18.29 15.21
N HIS A 470 5.59 -17.93 14.45
CA HIS A 470 5.44 -17.49 13.05
C HIS A 470 4.70 -18.52 12.17
N TRP A 471 4.89 -19.83 12.41
CA TRP A 471 4.17 -20.90 11.73
C TRP A 471 2.65 -20.83 11.99
N VAL A 472 2.24 -20.66 13.24
CA VAL A 472 0.82 -20.52 13.61
C VAL A 472 0.23 -19.23 13.04
N GLU A 473 0.94 -18.10 13.15
CA GLU A 473 0.51 -16.80 12.62
C GLU A 473 0.30 -16.84 11.09
N THR A 474 1.29 -17.35 10.34
CA THR A 474 1.21 -17.49 8.87
C THR A 474 0.07 -18.41 8.43
N LEU A 475 -0.22 -19.48 9.19
CA LEU A 475 -1.35 -20.38 8.94
C LEU A 475 -2.70 -19.73 9.26
N VAL A 476 -2.78 -18.94 10.33
CA VAL A 476 -3.99 -18.20 10.74
C VAL A 476 -4.34 -17.13 9.70
N GLU A 477 -3.37 -16.33 9.27
CA GLU A 477 -3.55 -15.33 8.22
C GLU A 477 -3.87 -15.98 6.87
N GLY A 478 -3.22 -17.10 6.56
CA GLY A 478 -3.53 -17.93 5.39
C GLY A 478 -4.98 -18.46 5.39
N ALA A 479 -5.47 -18.89 6.56
CA ALA A 479 -6.86 -19.34 6.72
C ALA A 479 -7.86 -18.18 6.58
N ARG A 480 -7.59 -17.02 7.20
CA ARG A 480 -8.43 -15.81 7.06
C ARG A 480 -8.45 -15.30 5.61
N MET A 481 -7.30 -15.29 4.92
CA MET A 481 -7.20 -15.01 3.48
C MET A 481 -8.07 -15.98 2.67
N PHE A 482 -7.93 -17.29 2.86
CA PHE A 482 -8.77 -18.28 2.18
C PHE A 482 -10.27 -18.05 2.46
N CYS A 483 -10.67 -17.71 3.68
CA CYS A 483 -12.06 -17.39 4.00
C CYS A 483 -12.58 -16.17 3.23
N ARG A 484 -11.84 -15.05 3.18
CA ARG A 484 -12.25 -13.87 2.38
C ARG A 484 -12.36 -14.20 0.88
N LEU A 485 -11.41 -14.99 0.35
CA LEU A 485 -11.42 -15.44 -1.05
C LEU A 485 -12.50 -16.47 -1.37
N ALA A 486 -12.96 -17.23 -0.39
CA ALA A 486 -14.10 -18.12 -0.52
C ALA A 486 -15.42 -17.32 -0.59
N LEU A 487 -15.56 -16.28 0.24
CA LEU A 487 -16.73 -15.40 0.30
C LEU A 487 -16.88 -14.51 -0.95
N SER A 488 -15.76 -14.03 -1.54
CA SER A 488 -15.79 -13.17 -2.73
C SER A 488 -16.10 -13.90 -4.05
N ARG A 489 -16.22 -15.23 -4.03
CA ARG A 489 -16.51 -16.06 -5.21
C ARG A 489 -17.98 -16.49 -5.26
N PHE A 490 -18.69 -16.05 -6.29
CA PHE A 490 -20.09 -16.43 -6.50
C PHE A 490 -20.28 -17.95 -6.72
N GLY A 491 -21.35 -18.48 -6.13
CA GLY A 491 -21.78 -19.88 -6.32
C GLY A 491 -21.05 -20.87 -5.40
N SER A 492 -20.61 -22.00 -5.94
CA SER A 492 -19.86 -23.04 -5.23
C SER A 492 -18.33 -22.88 -5.37
N GLY A 493 -17.86 -21.77 -5.94
CA GLY A 493 -16.46 -21.56 -6.31
C GLY A 493 -15.49 -21.32 -5.15
N GLY A 494 -15.98 -21.17 -3.92
CA GLY A 494 -15.18 -20.97 -2.70
C GLY A 494 -15.12 -22.19 -1.76
N VAL A 495 -15.76 -23.32 -2.09
CA VAL A 495 -15.82 -24.49 -1.19
C VAL A 495 -14.44 -25.08 -0.91
N GLU A 496 -13.57 -25.16 -1.93
CA GLU A 496 -12.20 -25.69 -1.76
C GLU A 496 -11.31 -24.75 -0.94
N GLU A 497 -11.35 -23.43 -1.18
CA GLU A 497 -10.66 -22.45 -0.31
C GLU A 497 -11.16 -22.53 1.14
N ALA A 498 -12.47 -22.62 1.38
CA ALA A 498 -13.03 -22.78 2.73
C ALA A 498 -12.62 -24.11 3.39
N LYS A 499 -12.38 -25.17 2.61
CA LYS A 499 -11.83 -26.44 3.11
C LYS A 499 -10.34 -26.33 3.44
N GLU A 500 -9.55 -25.73 2.55
CA GLU A 500 -8.11 -25.50 2.78
C GLU A 500 -7.85 -24.64 4.02
N ALA A 501 -8.69 -23.63 4.29
CA ALA A 501 -8.63 -22.85 5.53
C ALA A 501 -8.69 -23.73 6.79
N GLY A 502 -9.60 -24.72 6.83
CA GLY A 502 -9.68 -25.69 7.92
C GLY A 502 -8.44 -26.58 8.01
N GLU A 503 -7.90 -27.03 6.87
CA GLU A 503 -6.66 -27.81 6.82
C GLU A 503 -5.42 -27.01 7.28
N LEU A 504 -5.43 -25.68 7.20
CA LEU A 504 -4.40 -24.81 7.80
C LEU A 504 -4.59 -24.67 9.32
N LEU A 505 -5.82 -24.44 9.79
CA LEU A 505 -6.09 -24.26 11.21
C LEU A 505 -5.79 -25.53 12.03
N GLU A 506 -6.09 -26.72 11.50
CA GLU A 506 -5.68 -27.98 12.14
C GLU A 506 -4.15 -28.12 12.20
N LYS A 507 -3.41 -27.70 11.16
CA LYS A 507 -1.93 -27.69 11.19
C LYS A 507 -1.38 -26.68 12.20
N ALA A 508 -2.03 -25.54 12.37
CA ALA A 508 -1.63 -24.51 13.33
C ALA A 508 -1.72 -25.04 14.77
N LYS A 509 -2.85 -25.65 15.13
CA LYS A 509 -3.08 -26.27 16.45
C LYS A 509 -2.00 -27.27 16.86
N THR A 510 -1.37 -27.99 15.91
CA THR A 510 -0.32 -28.98 16.23
C THR A 510 0.92 -28.39 16.91
N ARG A 511 1.11 -27.06 16.85
CA ARG A 511 2.25 -26.32 17.39
C ARG A 511 1.87 -25.01 18.09
N LEU A 512 0.59 -24.87 18.46
CA LEU A 512 0.11 -23.75 19.26
C LEU A 512 0.61 -23.89 20.71
N ASP A 513 1.35 -22.91 21.21
CA ASP A 513 1.68 -22.84 22.64
C ASP A 513 0.46 -22.41 23.46
N SER A 514 0.06 -23.24 24.41
CA SER A 514 -1.01 -22.95 25.37
C SER A 514 -0.71 -21.80 26.35
N ALA A 515 0.55 -21.39 26.48
CA ALA A 515 0.93 -20.23 27.30
C ALA A 515 0.73 -18.89 26.56
N ASP A 516 0.81 -18.88 25.23
CA ASP A 516 0.64 -17.70 24.39
C ASP A 516 -0.86 -17.40 24.17
N LYS A 517 -1.46 -16.71 25.15
CA LYS A 517 -2.90 -16.36 25.13
C LYS A 517 -3.31 -15.57 23.90
N GLU A 518 -2.46 -14.65 23.43
CA GLU A 518 -2.71 -13.85 22.24
C GLU A 518 -2.85 -14.77 21.01
N LEU A 519 -1.88 -15.67 20.82
CA LEU A 519 -1.87 -16.62 19.72
C LEU A 519 -3.03 -17.63 19.80
N VAL A 520 -3.37 -18.10 21.01
CA VAL A 520 -4.55 -18.96 21.26
C VAL A 520 -5.84 -18.26 20.84
N ALA A 521 -6.01 -16.98 21.20
CA ALA A 521 -7.17 -16.19 20.79
C ALA A 521 -7.18 -15.95 19.27
N ARG A 522 -6.04 -15.58 18.65
CA ARG A 522 -5.94 -15.40 17.18
C ARG A 522 -6.31 -16.68 16.42
N VAL A 523 -5.98 -17.86 16.94
CA VAL A 523 -6.45 -19.16 16.37
C VAL A 523 -7.95 -19.35 16.57
N ALA A 524 -8.48 -19.12 17.78
CA ALA A 524 -9.92 -19.27 18.07
C ALA A 524 -10.79 -18.34 17.21
N LEU A 525 -10.40 -17.07 17.06
CA LEU A 525 -11.05 -16.09 16.18
C LEU A 525 -11.08 -16.59 14.71
N ALA A 526 -9.98 -17.17 14.23
CA ALA A 526 -9.90 -17.71 12.88
C ALA A 526 -10.76 -18.98 12.69
N GLU A 527 -10.87 -19.85 13.71
CA GLU A 527 -11.84 -20.95 13.71
C GLU A 527 -13.29 -20.46 13.66
N GLY A 528 -13.60 -19.36 14.35
CA GLY A 528 -14.91 -18.71 14.29
C GLY A 528 -15.26 -18.24 12.87
N ILE A 529 -14.33 -17.50 12.25
CA ILE A 529 -14.45 -17.00 10.87
C ILE A 529 -14.61 -18.16 9.88
N TRP A 530 -13.84 -19.25 10.06
CA TRP A 530 -13.92 -20.44 9.23
C TRP A 530 -15.26 -21.18 9.35
N ASN A 531 -15.78 -21.35 10.58
CA ASN A 531 -17.08 -21.97 10.80
C ASN A 531 -18.23 -21.10 10.25
N THR A 532 -18.16 -19.78 10.40
CA THR A 532 -19.12 -18.83 9.79
C THR A 532 -19.08 -18.91 8.26
N THR A 533 -17.88 -18.84 7.68
CA THR A 533 -17.66 -18.91 6.22
C THR A 533 -18.18 -20.22 5.63
N THR A 534 -17.90 -21.36 6.26
CA THR A 534 -18.40 -22.65 5.80
C THR A 534 -19.92 -22.77 5.94
N ALA A 535 -20.54 -22.23 7.00
CA ALA A 535 -21.99 -22.20 7.18
C ALA A 535 -22.75 -21.44 6.06
N ILE A 536 -22.10 -20.42 5.48
CA ILE A 536 -22.62 -19.61 4.36
C ILE A 536 -22.39 -20.32 3.01
N ILE A 537 -21.20 -20.89 2.80
CA ILE A 537 -20.77 -21.39 1.49
C ILE A 537 -21.18 -22.85 1.22
N GLU A 538 -21.14 -23.74 2.22
CA GLU A 538 -21.52 -25.17 2.06
C GLU A 538 -23.01 -25.34 1.74
N ARG A 539 -23.86 -24.37 2.13
CA ARG A 539 -25.30 -24.29 1.85
C ARG A 539 -26.19 -25.46 2.32
N ASP A 540 -25.65 -26.38 3.13
CA ASP A 540 -26.47 -27.43 3.77
C ASP A 540 -27.19 -26.88 5.02
N SER A 541 -28.51 -26.87 4.95
CA SER A 541 -29.41 -26.47 6.04
C SER A 541 -29.29 -27.37 7.29
N ARG A 542 -28.68 -28.55 7.21
CA ARG A 542 -28.48 -29.47 8.35
C ARG A 542 -27.20 -29.20 9.12
N THR A 543 -26.09 -28.88 8.43
CA THR A 543 -24.82 -28.57 9.08
C THR A 543 -24.77 -27.12 9.56
N ARG A 544 -25.38 -26.16 8.84
CA ARG A 544 -25.37 -24.73 9.17
C ARG A 544 -25.63 -24.41 10.65
N PRO A 545 -26.68 -24.94 11.33
CA PRO A 545 -26.91 -24.62 12.75
C PRO A 545 -25.85 -25.17 13.71
N THR A 546 -25.09 -26.21 13.30
CA THR A 546 -23.95 -26.71 14.08
C THR A 546 -22.70 -25.86 13.83
N LYS A 547 -22.42 -25.50 12.58
CA LYS A 547 -21.32 -24.60 12.21
C LYS A 547 -21.45 -23.22 12.88
N LEU A 548 -22.64 -22.61 12.85
CA LEU A 548 -22.87 -21.31 13.49
C LEU A 548 -22.71 -21.34 15.02
N ARG A 549 -23.14 -22.42 15.69
CA ARG A 549 -22.88 -22.58 17.13
C ARG A 549 -21.38 -22.73 17.42
N ASN A 550 -20.69 -23.60 16.66
CA ASN A 550 -19.25 -23.77 16.78
C ASN A 550 -18.50 -22.45 16.54
N ALA A 551 -18.99 -21.59 15.64
CA ALA A 551 -18.42 -20.26 15.42
C ALA A 551 -18.58 -19.37 16.67
N LEU A 552 -19.80 -19.27 17.21
CA LEU A 552 -20.09 -18.49 18.42
C LEU A 552 -19.26 -18.96 19.63
N GLU A 553 -19.17 -20.27 19.87
CA GLU A 553 -18.33 -20.87 20.93
C GLU A 553 -16.85 -20.45 20.79
N ARG A 554 -16.33 -20.36 19.55
CA ARG A 554 -14.94 -19.97 19.29
C ARG A 554 -14.70 -18.46 19.43
N TYR A 555 -15.68 -17.63 19.04
CA TYR A 555 -15.60 -16.19 19.24
C TYR A 555 -15.66 -15.80 20.72
N ILE A 556 -16.56 -16.42 21.50
CA ILE A 556 -16.60 -16.23 22.96
C ILE A 556 -15.26 -16.63 23.57
N HIS A 557 -14.73 -17.81 23.25
CA HIS A 557 -13.44 -18.26 23.76
C HIS A 557 -12.27 -17.33 23.40
N SER A 558 -12.26 -16.76 22.19
CA SER A 558 -11.27 -15.75 21.80
C SER A 558 -11.31 -14.53 22.72
N VAL A 559 -12.50 -13.97 22.97
CA VAL A 559 -12.70 -12.79 23.80
C VAL A 559 -12.39 -13.07 25.28
N GLU A 560 -12.73 -14.25 25.80
CA GLU A 560 -12.38 -14.69 27.16
C GLU A 560 -10.87 -14.84 27.40
N VAL A 561 -10.12 -15.27 26.38
CA VAL A 561 -8.67 -15.51 26.50
C VAL A 561 -7.85 -14.24 26.28
N PHE A 562 -8.18 -13.45 25.25
CA PHE A 562 -7.54 -12.19 24.92
C PHE A 562 -8.49 -11.31 24.08
N PRO A 563 -9.17 -10.31 24.68
CA PRO A 563 -10.16 -9.49 23.98
C PRO A 563 -9.49 -8.52 22.99
N THR A 564 -9.72 -8.71 21.69
CA THR A 564 -9.37 -7.73 20.63
C THR A 564 -10.61 -7.05 20.07
N PRO A 565 -10.52 -5.81 19.56
CA PRO A 565 -11.65 -5.13 18.92
C PRO A 565 -12.25 -5.95 17.76
N SER A 566 -11.37 -6.57 16.96
CA SER A 566 -11.76 -7.45 15.85
C SER A 566 -12.47 -8.72 16.32
N ALA A 567 -12.09 -9.28 17.47
CA ALA A 567 -12.79 -10.42 18.09
C ALA A 567 -14.19 -10.02 18.57
N HIS A 568 -14.33 -8.87 19.24
CA HIS A 568 -15.62 -8.31 19.66
C HIS A 568 -16.55 -8.02 18.48
N HIS A 569 -16.01 -7.51 17.37
CA HIS A 569 -16.77 -7.27 16.14
C HIS A 569 -17.32 -8.58 15.54
N GLN A 570 -16.49 -9.62 15.41
CA GLN A 570 -16.93 -10.91 14.87
C GLN A 570 -17.91 -11.64 15.82
N LEU A 571 -17.73 -11.49 17.14
CA LEU A 571 -18.68 -11.96 18.15
C LEU A 571 -20.05 -11.26 18.01
N ALA A 572 -20.06 -9.94 17.79
CA ALA A 572 -21.30 -9.18 17.57
C ALA A 572 -22.06 -9.65 16.31
N ILE A 573 -21.37 -9.92 15.20
CA ILE A 573 -21.97 -10.52 14.00
C ILE A 573 -22.55 -11.92 14.31
N ALA A 574 -21.84 -12.74 15.07
CA ALA A 574 -22.28 -14.10 15.41
C ALA A 574 -23.50 -14.13 16.34
N LEU A 575 -23.59 -13.18 17.28
CA LEU A 575 -24.72 -13.02 18.19
C LEU A 575 -25.95 -12.41 17.49
N ALA A 576 -25.74 -11.60 16.45
CA ALA A 576 -26.81 -11.03 15.63
C ALA A 576 -27.37 -12.00 14.58
N LEU A 577 -26.63 -13.04 14.21
CA LEU A 577 -27.05 -14.03 13.20
C LEU A 577 -28.28 -14.85 13.66
N PRO A 578 -29.30 -15.06 12.79
CA PRO A 578 -30.48 -15.84 13.12
C PRO A 578 -30.15 -17.28 13.57
N SER A 579 -30.27 -17.52 14.87
CA SER A 579 -29.92 -18.79 15.50
C SER A 579 -30.67 -18.98 16.82
N PRO A 580 -30.76 -20.22 17.36
CA PRO A 580 -31.33 -20.44 18.71
C PRO A 580 -30.53 -19.79 19.85
N SER A 581 -29.39 -19.18 19.54
CA SER A 581 -28.46 -18.47 20.43
C SER A 581 -28.32 -16.98 20.06
N GLN A 582 -29.24 -16.44 19.26
CA GLN A 582 -29.25 -15.03 18.88
C GLN A 582 -29.57 -14.16 20.11
N ASN A 583 -28.69 -13.20 20.43
CA ASN A 583 -28.96 -12.18 21.45
C ASN A 583 -28.48 -10.81 20.97
N LEU A 584 -29.44 -9.91 20.73
CA LEU A 584 -29.17 -8.56 20.21
C LEU A 584 -28.54 -7.64 21.27
N GLU A 585 -28.82 -7.86 22.56
CA GLU A 585 -28.25 -7.04 23.66
C GLU A 585 -26.75 -7.34 23.83
N ASP A 586 -26.36 -8.62 23.85
CA ASP A 586 -24.95 -9.03 23.88
C ASP A 586 -24.22 -8.63 22.59
N ALA A 587 -24.91 -8.65 21.43
CA ALA A 587 -24.36 -8.22 20.15
C ALA A 587 -24.03 -6.72 20.16
N ILE A 588 -24.95 -5.87 20.64
CA ILE A 588 -24.73 -4.42 20.76
C ILE A 588 -23.64 -4.12 21.80
N THR A 589 -23.62 -4.84 22.92
CA THR A 589 -22.56 -4.70 23.94
C THR A 589 -21.19 -5.05 23.36
N SER A 590 -21.10 -6.12 22.57
CA SER A 590 -19.87 -6.52 21.87
C SER A 590 -19.47 -5.50 20.78
N ALA A 591 -20.43 -4.95 20.02
CA ALA A 591 -20.15 -3.92 19.02
C ALA A 591 -19.66 -2.60 19.64
N ARG A 592 -20.16 -2.22 20.82
CA ARG A 592 -19.63 -1.08 21.59
C ARG A 592 -18.18 -1.31 22.03
N ALA A 593 -17.87 -2.49 22.58
CA ALA A 593 -16.49 -2.83 22.95
C ALA A 593 -15.51 -2.80 21.75
N ALA A 594 -15.98 -3.17 20.55
CA ALA A 594 -15.19 -3.03 19.32
C ALA A 594 -14.94 -1.56 18.92
N VAL A 595 -15.94 -0.69 19.06
CA VAL A 595 -15.81 0.77 18.84
C VAL A 595 -14.90 1.41 19.89
N GLU A 596 -15.08 1.10 21.16
CA GLU A 596 -14.29 1.63 22.28
C GLU A 596 -12.81 1.23 22.18
N GLY A 597 -12.52 -0.01 21.77
CA GLY A 597 -11.15 -0.51 21.61
C GLY A 597 -10.47 -0.10 20.29
N ALA A 598 -11.22 0.35 19.28
CA ALA A 598 -10.68 0.83 18.01
C ALA A 598 -11.62 1.86 17.35
N PRO A 599 -11.64 3.12 17.84
CA PRO A 599 -12.59 4.13 17.40
C PRO A 599 -12.37 4.63 15.96
N ASN A 600 -11.23 4.32 15.34
CA ASN A 600 -10.90 4.76 13.98
C ASN A 600 -11.48 3.84 12.88
N GLU A 601 -11.84 2.59 13.21
CA GLU A 601 -12.32 1.59 12.23
C GLU A 601 -13.81 1.81 11.89
N ILE A 602 -14.05 2.28 10.67
CA ILE A 602 -15.38 2.63 10.14
C ILE A 602 -16.37 1.44 10.25
N ARG A 603 -15.89 0.21 10.03
CA ARG A 603 -16.71 -1.01 10.10
C ARG A 603 -17.26 -1.29 11.50
N HIS A 604 -16.60 -0.84 12.56
CA HIS A 604 -17.09 -0.98 13.94
C HIS A 604 -18.30 -0.08 14.19
N TRP A 605 -18.22 1.21 13.83
CA TRP A 605 -19.34 2.15 13.86
C TRP A 605 -20.50 1.70 12.98
N HIS A 606 -20.20 1.20 11.78
CA HIS A 606 -21.19 0.72 10.82
C HIS A 606 -21.98 -0.47 11.35
N LEU A 607 -21.30 -1.44 11.98
CA LEU A 607 -21.94 -2.58 12.64
C LEU A 607 -22.82 -2.12 13.82
N LEU A 608 -22.31 -1.25 14.70
CA LEU A 608 -23.08 -0.73 15.83
C LEU A 608 -24.35 -0.01 15.37
N GLY A 609 -24.25 0.84 14.34
CA GLY A 609 -25.41 1.52 13.74
C GLY A 609 -26.44 0.56 13.16
N LEU A 610 -26.01 -0.50 12.46
CA LEU A 610 -26.90 -1.54 11.95
C LEU A 610 -27.62 -2.31 13.08
N LEU A 611 -26.90 -2.68 14.14
CA LEU A 611 -27.50 -3.38 15.28
C LEU A 611 -28.51 -2.50 16.03
N LEU A 612 -28.26 -1.20 16.18
CA LEU A 612 -29.23 -0.27 16.75
C LEU A 612 -30.54 -0.19 15.93
N THR A 613 -30.50 -0.41 14.61
CA THR A 613 -31.74 -0.54 13.81
C THR A 613 -32.57 -1.77 14.13
N THR A 614 -31.98 -2.83 14.71
CA THR A 614 -32.74 -4.04 15.13
C THR A 614 -33.55 -3.82 16.41
N GLN A 615 -33.19 -2.84 17.23
CA GLN A 615 -33.91 -2.45 18.45
C GLN A 615 -34.84 -1.24 18.22
N GLU A 616 -35.08 -0.86 16.95
CA GLU A 616 -35.82 0.35 16.56
C GLU A 616 -35.24 1.66 17.15
N GLU A 617 -33.96 1.69 17.54
CA GLU A 617 -33.29 2.85 18.14
C GLU A 617 -32.82 3.87 17.08
N TRP A 618 -33.73 4.31 16.21
CA TRP A 618 -33.43 5.01 14.95
C TRP A 618 -32.56 6.26 15.09
N THR A 619 -32.74 7.08 16.13
CA THR A 619 -31.97 8.32 16.34
C THR A 619 -30.53 8.02 16.72
N LYS A 620 -30.31 7.10 17.68
CA LYS A 620 -28.98 6.62 18.08
C LYS A 620 -28.27 5.93 16.91
N ALA A 621 -29.00 5.17 16.10
CA ALA A 621 -28.46 4.56 14.88
C ALA A 621 -27.98 5.62 13.88
N GLN A 622 -28.70 6.73 13.72
CA GLN A 622 -28.28 7.86 12.90
C GLN A 622 -27.02 8.54 13.47
N GLU A 623 -27.02 8.91 14.76
CA GLU A 623 -25.89 9.54 15.45
C GLU A 623 -24.60 8.71 15.32
N VAL A 624 -24.68 7.39 15.56
CA VAL A 624 -23.55 6.46 15.44
C VAL A 624 -23.03 6.36 14.00
N LEU A 625 -23.90 6.40 13.00
CA LEU A 625 -23.47 6.41 11.59
C LEU A 625 -22.89 7.76 11.17
N GLU A 626 -23.39 8.88 11.69
CA GLU A 626 -22.83 10.22 11.44
C GLU A 626 -21.42 10.38 12.06
N ILE A 627 -21.16 9.80 13.23
CA ILE A 627 -19.80 9.70 13.79
C ILE A 627 -18.91 8.85 12.88
N GLY A 628 -19.38 7.67 12.45
CA GLY A 628 -18.65 6.83 11.49
C GLY A 628 -18.35 7.51 10.14
N ALA A 629 -19.21 8.42 9.69
CA ALA A 629 -19.01 9.23 8.49
C ALA A 629 -17.98 10.36 8.69
N SER A 630 -18.01 11.07 9.82
CA SER A 630 -17.10 12.20 10.07
C SER A 630 -15.64 11.78 10.31
N ILE A 631 -15.39 10.53 10.74
CA ILE A 631 -14.05 9.90 10.72
C ILE A 631 -13.48 9.81 9.29
N THR A 632 -14.34 9.71 8.26
CA THR A 632 -13.92 9.75 6.85
C THR A 632 -13.49 11.16 6.43
N GLU A 633 -14.20 12.18 6.92
CA GLU A 633 -14.11 13.55 6.43
C GLU A 633 -13.00 14.34 7.13
N SER A 634 -12.81 14.13 8.44
CA SER A 634 -11.72 14.74 9.24
C SER A 634 -10.30 14.34 8.83
N LEU A 635 -10.15 13.30 7.99
CA LEU A 635 -8.88 12.87 7.40
C LEU A 635 -8.64 13.44 5.98
N SER A 636 -9.47 14.39 5.52
CA SER A 636 -9.41 14.96 4.16
C SER A 636 -8.82 16.38 4.10
N GLU A 637 -8.60 17.06 5.23
CA GLU A 637 -7.88 18.35 5.25
C GLU A 637 -6.36 18.10 5.37
N PRO A 638 -5.53 18.65 4.47
CA PRO A 638 -4.08 18.57 4.59
C PRO A 638 -3.57 19.57 5.63
N ASP A 639 -2.70 19.12 6.54
CA ASP A 639 -1.93 20.01 7.41
C ASP A 639 -1.07 20.98 6.55
N GLU A 640 -1.49 22.25 6.44
CA GLU A 640 -0.59 23.28 5.93
C GLU A 640 0.56 23.48 6.93
N PRO A 641 1.83 23.45 6.49
CA PRO A 641 2.95 23.72 7.38
C PRO A 641 2.84 25.16 7.90
N PRO A 642 3.00 25.41 9.22
CA PRO A 642 2.80 26.72 9.80
C PRO A 642 3.78 27.73 9.17
N SER A 643 3.25 28.68 8.42
CA SER A 643 4.05 29.65 7.68
C SER A 643 4.63 30.71 8.61
N ASP A 644 5.97 30.72 8.76
CA ASP A 644 6.73 31.69 9.54
C ASP A 644 6.27 33.13 9.25
N THR A 645 5.63 33.77 10.23
CA THR A 645 5.24 35.18 10.17
C THR A 645 5.63 35.87 11.47
N GLU A 646 6.20 37.08 11.35
CA GLU A 646 7.06 37.69 12.37
C GLU A 646 6.33 38.07 13.67
N ALA A 647 7.02 37.89 14.80
CA ALA A 647 6.50 38.30 16.10
C ALA A 647 6.48 39.83 16.27
N SER A 648 5.41 40.36 16.86
CA SER A 648 5.34 41.74 17.37
C SER A 648 4.38 41.81 18.57
N PRO A 649 4.80 42.34 19.73
CA PRO A 649 3.97 42.35 20.94
C PRO A 649 3.23 43.68 21.13
N ASP A 650 1.90 43.66 21.25
CA ASP A 650 1.24 44.27 22.42
C ASP A 650 -0.26 43.92 22.59
N GLN A 651 -0.69 43.90 23.86
CA GLN A 651 -2.02 44.26 24.42
C GLN A 651 -3.25 44.32 23.48
N THR A 652 -4.38 43.64 23.73
CA THR A 652 -5.17 43.64 24.98
C THR A 652 -6.24 42.53 25.03
N GLU A 653 -6.84 42.31 26.20
CA GLU A 653 -7.91 41.33 26.45
C GLU A 653 -9.22 41.55 25.64
N LYS A 654 -9.83 40.45 25.16
CA LYS A 654 -11.29 40.28 25.23
C LYS A 654 -11.73 38.81 25.08
N SER A 655 -12.62 38.38 25.97
CA SER A 655 -13.18 37.03 26.02
C SER A 655 -14.23 36.78 24.94
N GLY A 656 -14.06 35.71 24.16
CA GLY A 656 -15.10 35.11 23.31
C GLY A 656 -15.17 33.61 23.56
N ARG A 657 -16.35 33.10 23.92
CA ARG A 657 -16.57 31.69 24.30
C ARG A 657 -16.82 30.85 23.04
N SER A 658 -16.14 29.70 22.93
CA SER A 658 -16.58 28.58 22.09
C SER A 658 -16.64 27.34 22.98
N GLU A 659 -17.74 26.60 22.93
CA GLU A 659 -17.98 25.45 23.81
C GLU A 659 -17.69 24.15 23.06
N GLY A 660 -16.54 23.54 23.33
CA GLY A 660 -16.25 22.19 22.89
C GLY A 660 -17.19 21.21 23.60
N VAL A 661 -17.97 20.46 22.82
CA VAL A 661 -18.93 19.47 23.35
C VAL A 661 -18.17 18.23 23.80
N ALA A 662 -17.79 18.20 25.08
CA ALA A 662 -17.33 16.98 25.73
C ALA A 662 -18.48 15.98 25.81
N ALA A 663 -18.22 14.73 25.41
CA ALA A 663 -19.15 13.62 25.64
C ALA A 663 -19.48 13.51 27.14
N ARG A 664 -20.75 13.32 27.47
CA ARG A 664 -21.23 13.23 28.86
C ARG A 664 -21.65 11.80 29.21
N ASP A 665 -21.38 11.45 30.46
CA ASP A 665 -21.53 10.11 31.02
C ASP A 665 -22.99 9.63 31.05
N LEU A 666 -23.16 8.31 30.94
CA LEU A 666 -24.38 7.61 31.33
C LEU A 666 -24.06 6.63 32.48
N GLU A 667 -24.06 7.21 33.67
CA GLU A 667 -24.23 6.67 35.03
C GLU A 667 -23.82 5.20 35.33
N THR A 668 -22.88 5.03 36.27
CA THR A 668 -22.51 3.75 36.88
C THR A 668 -22.90 3.68 38.37
N GLU A 669 -23.35 2.51 38.83
CA GLU A 669 -23.61 2.23 40.26
C GLU A 669 -22.87 0.97 40.75
N LYS A 670 -21.60 1.18 41.13
CA LYS A 670 -20.88 0.57 42.28
C LYS A 670 -21.01 -0.95 42.56
N CYS A 671 -19.86 -1.64 42.54
CA CYS A 671 -19.40 -2.31 43.78
C CYS A 671 -17.88 -2.61 43.88
N ALA A 672 -17.40 -2.56 45.12
CA ALA A 672 -16.18 -3.19 45.68
C ALA A 672 -14.81 -2.96 45.01
N GLU A 673 -13.95 -2.20 45.71
CA GLU A 673 -12.49 -2.27 45.54
C GLU A 673 -11.94 -3.63 46.03
N VAL A 674 -10.99 -4.23 45.30
CA VAL A 674 -10.02 -5.18 45.87
C VAL A 674 -8.63 -4.83 45.36
N ARG A 675 -7.76 -4.35 46.27
CA ARG A 675 -6.34 -4.11 45.97
C ARG A 675 -5.55 -5.41 46.13
N SER A 676 -4.85 -5.84 45.10
CA SER A 676 -3.68 -6.72 45.21
C SER A 676 -2.62 -6.30 44.18
N HIS A 677 -1.35 -6.52 44.50
CA HIS A 677 -0.22 -5.80 43.91
C HIS A 677 0.47 -6.55 42.75
N ASP A 678 1.19 -5.76 41.95
CA ASP A 678 2.40 -6.09 41.20
C ASP A 678 2.35 -6.92 39.89
N LYS A 679 2.72 -6.22 38.81
CA LYS A 679 3.65 -6.61 37.74
C LYS A 679 3.22 -7.67 36.70
N ILE A 680 2.77 -7.15 35.56
CA ILE A 680 3.45 -7.28 34.24
C ILE A 680 3.29 -5.94 33.51
N GLY A 681 4.21 -5.60 32.60
CA GLY A 681 4.30 -4.26 32.00
C GLY A 681 3.13 -3.92 31.07
N GLY A 682 2.48 -2.77 31.31
CA GLY A 682 1.49 -2.18 30.41
C GLY A 682 2.03 -0.92 29.74
N VAL A 683 1.50 -0.63 28.54
CA VAL A 683 1.80 0.54 27.70
C VAL A 683 1.78 1.85 28.50
N ALA A 684 2.78 2.71 28.28
CA ALA A 684 2.83 4.07 28.81
C ALA A 684 2.61 5.09 27.68
N ASN A 685 1.73 6.07 27.93
CA ASN A 685 1.46 7.16 26.99
C ASN A 685 2.68 8.10 26.85
N GLY A 686 2.89 8.60 25.63
CA GLY A 686 3.32 10.00 25.43
C GLY A 686 4.70 10.40 25.93
N VAL A 687 5.72 9.58 25.71
CA VAL A 687 7.13 10.02 25.72
C VAL A 687 7.82 9.44 24.49
N HIS A 688 8.57 10.27 23.74
CA HIS A 688 9.54 9.74 22.79
C HIS A 688 10.64 9.03 23.58
N VAL A 689 10.54 7.71 23.72
CA VAL A 689 11.66 6.89 24.17
C VAL A 689 12.69 6.96 23.05
N HIS A 690 13.79 7.67 23.29
CA HIS A 690 14.87 7.75 22.31
C HIS A 690 15.53 6.36 22.22
N GLU A 691 15.20 5.57 21.23
CA GLU A 691 15.78 4.24 21.06
C GLU A 691 17.24 4.32 20.56
N MET A 692 18.07 3.38 20.99
CA MET A 692 19.42 3.14 20.44
C MET A 692 19.33 2.11 19.32
N ILE A 693 20.25 2.14 18.35
CA ILE A 693 20.22 1.20 17.21
C ILE A 693 20.63 -0.21 17.66
N LEU A 694 21.58 -0.29 18.60
CA LEU A 694 22.14 -1.48 19.23
C LEU A 694 22.22 -1.27 20.74
N ASP A 695 22.25 -2.36 21.51
CA ASP A 695 22.69 -2.32 22.91
C ASP A 695 24.18 -1.94 23.01
N PRO A 696 24.63 -1.27 24.09
CA PRO A 696 26.02 -0.83 24.24
C PRO A 696 27.05 -1.97 24.11
N ASP A 697 26.74 -3.13 24.67
CA ASP A 697 27.60 -4.33 24.68
C ASP A 697 27.44 -5.22 23.43
N ALA A 698 26.66 -4.79 22.42
CA ALA A 698 26.31 -5.64 21.27
C ALA A 698 27.52 -6.01 20.39
N THR A 699 27.95 -7.27 20.44
CA THR A 699 29.02 -7.83 19.60
C THR A 699 28.58 -8.16 18.18
N THR A 700 27.27 -8.30 17.95
CA THR A 700 26.62 -8.69 16.69
C THR A 700 25.35 -7.86 16.51
N ILE A 701 24.93 -7.61 15.26
CA ILE A 701 23.65 -6.93 15.01
C ILE A 701 22.49 -7.88 15.35
N PRO A 702 21.44 -7.46 16.09
CA PRO A 702 20.24 -8.28 16.28
C PRO A 702 19.54 -8.56 14.95
N PRO A 703 18.98 -9.77 14.73
CA PRO A 703 18.36 -10.13 13.45
C PRO A 703 17.21 -9.18 13.09
N SER A 704 17.02 -8.91 11.81
CA SER A 704 16.09 -7.87 11.33
C SER A 704 14.61 -8.28 11.41
N ASP A 705 14.31 -9.53 11.75
CA ASP A 705 12.96 -9.95 12.15
C ASP A 705 12.48 -9.23 13.42
N THR A 706 13.38 -8.79 14.32
CA THR A 706 13.06 -7.94 15.49
C THR A 706 12.49 -6.56 15.13
N LEU A 707 12.62 -6.13 13.87
CA LEU A 707 12.14 -4.83 13.38
C LEU A 707 10.74 -4.90 12.76
N LEU A 708 10.24 -6.10 12.45
CA LEU A 708 8.88 -6.31 11.94
C LEU A 708 7.85 -5.92 13.00
N TYR A 709 6.66 -5.50 12.57
CA TYR A 709 5.52 -5.34 13.47
C TYR A 709 4.84 -6.68 13.77
N ALA A 710 4.15 -6.75 14.90
CA ALA A 710 3.21 -7.83 15.16
C ALA A 710 2.11 -7.82 14.09
N LEU A 711 1.79 -8.99 13.54
CA LEU A 711 0.87 -9.10 12.41
C LEU A 711 -0.57 -8.82 12.87
N PRO A 712 -1.31 -7.89 12.23
CA PRO A 712 -2.63 -7.48 12.69
C PRO A 712 -3.70 -8.59 12.52
N ASP A 713 -4.86 -8.43 13.17
CA ASP A 713 -5.97 -9.41 13.05
C ASP A 713 -6.60 -9.40 11.64
N HIS A 714 -6.61 -8.26 10.96
CA HIS A 714 -6.94 -8.14 9.54
C HIS A 714 -5.88 -7.25 8.87
N PRO A 715 -5.67 -7.34 7.53
CA PRO A 715 -4.84 -6.37 6.85
C PRO A 715 -5.44 -4.97 7.06
N ASP A 716 -4.57 -3.97 7.07
CA ASP A 716 -4.97 -2.56 7.03
C ASP A 716 -5.73 -2.28 5.73
N PRO A 717 -6.82 -1.47 5.76
CA PRO A 717 -7.60 -1.20 4.56
C PRO A 717 -6.75 -0.46 3.52
N THR A 718 -6.87 -0.82 2.24
CA THR A 718 -6.36 0.05 1.17
C THR A 718 -7.27 1.29 1.05
N SER A 719 -6.82 2.36 0.39
CA SER A 719 -7.71 3.51 0.09
C SER A 719 -8.96 3.10 -0.70
N GLN A 720 -8.91 2.01 -1.47
CA GLN A 720 -10.09 1.44 -2.14
C GLN A 720 -11.04 0.71 -1.17
N ASP A 721 -10.50 0.03 -0.16
CA ASP A 721 -11.31 -0.61 0.90
C ASP A 721 -11.92 0.45 1.83
N ALA A 722 -11.14 1.47 2.22
CA ALA A 722 -11.62 2.60 3.00
C ALA A 722 -12.76 3.35 2.28
N PHE A 723 -12.59 3.62 0.98
CA PHE A 723 -13.65 4.16 0.12
C PHE A 723 -14.88 3.23 0.06
N GLU A 724 -14.68 1.91 -0.06
CA GLU A 724 -15.79 0.94 -0.07
C GLU A 724 -16.55 0.93 1.27
N TYR A 725 -15.86 0.92 2.41
CA TYR A 725 -16.49 0.93 3.74
C TYR A 725 -17.22 2.26 3.99
N ALA A 726 -16.60 3.40 3.65
CA ALA A 726 -17.21 4.72 3.72
C ALA A 726 -18.45 4.88 2.82
N LEU A 727 -18.46 4.21 1.65
CA LEU A 727 -19.61 4.14 0.76
C LEU A 727 -20.71 3.21 1.28
N GLN A 728 -20.35 2.02 1.81
CA GLN A 728 -21.33 1.10 2.38
C GLN A 728 -21.99 1.67 3.65
N LEU A 729 -21.27 2.48 4.43
CA LEU A 729 -21.83 3.25 5.53
C LEU A 729 -22.84 4.29 5.01
N ARG A 730 -22.47 5.11 4.03
CA ARG A 730 -23.37 6.12 3.42
C ARG A 730 -24.61 5.49 2.78
N LEU A 731 -24.48 4.32 2.13
CA LEU A 731 -25.62 3.52 1.64
C LEU A 731 -26.55 3.02 2.77
N THR A 732 -26.04 2.83 3.99
CA THR A 732 -26.87 2.52 5.17
C THR A 732 -27.56 3.77 5.72
N GLN A 733 -26.88 4.93 5.74
CA GLN A 733 -27.52 6.21 6.10
C GLN A 733 -28.68 6.54 5.13
N MET A 734 -28.53 6.29 3.82
CA MET A 734 -29.61 6.51 2.85
C MET A 734 -30.79 5.55 3.07
N ALA A 735 -30.53 4.29 3.43
CA ALA A 735 -31.58 3.34 3.78
C ALA A 735 -32.32 3.75 5.07
N LEU A 736 -31.60 4.27 6.07
CA LEU A 736 -32.17 4.79 7.32
C LEU A 736 -33.03 6.04 7.09
N ALA A 737 -32.53 7.00 6.29
CA ALA A 737 -33.30 8.16 5.85
C ALA A 737 -34.59 7.73 5.12
N GLU A 738 -34.51 6.80 4.18
CA GLU A 738 -35.68 6.29 3.45
C GLU A 738 -36.72 5.60 4.35
N HIS A 739 -36.29 5.01 5.47
CA HIS A 739 -37.17 4.34 6.43
C HIS A 739 -37.81 5.30 7.45
N VAL A 740 -37.06 6.31 7.91
CA VAL A 740 -37.48 7.25 8.97
C VAL A 740 -38.15 8.51 8.41
N GLU A 741 -37.56 9.12 7.38
CA GLU A 741 -38.05 10.35 6.74
C GLU A 741 -38.94 10.05 5.52
N GLY A 742 -38.94 8.79 5.06
CA GLY A 742 -39.52 8.38 3.80
C GLY A 742 -38.58 8.65 2.60
N PRO A 743 -38.97 8.22 1.40
CA PRO A 743 -38.11 8.32 0.21
C PRO A 743 -37.89 9.76 -0.27
N GLU A 744 -38.67 10.74 0.24
CA GLU A 744 -38.48 12.16 -0.06
C GLU A 744 -37.26 12.74 0.68
N GLY A 745 -37.01 12.33 1.94
CA GLY A 745 -35.80 12.72 2.69
C GLY A 745 -34.53 12.11 2.08
N ALA A 746 -34.60 10.85 1.67
CA ALA A 746 -33.52 10.18 0.95
C ALA A 746 -33.21 10.80 -0.43
N GLU A 747 -34.19 11.38 -1.14
CA GLU A 747 -33.94 12.04 -2.43
C GLU A 747 -32.98 13.22 -2.33
N ALA A 748 -33.16 14.06 -1.31
CA ALA A 748 -32.27 15.21 -1.09
C ALA A 748 -30.83 14.76 -0.84
N LYS A 749 -30.66 13.80 0.08
CA LYS A 749 -29.35 13.31 0.55
C LYS A 749 -28.57 12.51 -0.51
N TRP A 750 -29.22 11.96 -1.54
CA TRP A 750 -28.51 11.34 -2.66
C TRP A 750 -27.56 12.31 -3.38
N VAL A 751 -27.89 13.60 -3.44
CA VAL A 751 -27.04 14.62 -4.09
C VAL A 751 -25.69 14.71 -3.35
N ASP A 752 -25.74 14.73 -2.03
CA ASP A 752 -24.56 14.86 -1.16
C ASP A 752 -23.64 13.63 -1.28
N VAL A 753 -24.22 12.42 -1.35
CA VAL A 753 -23.47 11.16 -1.58
C VAL A 753 -22.77 11.16 -2.95
N PHE A 754 -23.41 11.66 -4.01
CA PHE A 754 -22.77 11.78 -5.32
C PHE A 754 -21.71 12.92 -5.35
N GLY A 755 -21.91 14.00 -4.58
CA GLY A 755 -20.94 15.07 -4.39
C GLY A 755 -19.65 14.56 -3.73
N TRP A 756 -19.77 13.90 -2.58
CA TRP A 756 -18.65 13.29 -1.85
C TRP A 756 -17.82 12.34 -2.74
N ILE A 757 -18.47 11.54 -3.60
CA ILE A 757 -17.75 10.65 -4.54
C ILE A 757 -16.98 11.43 -5.63
N ALA A 758 -17.50 12.59 -6.06
CA ALA A 758 -16.79 13.45 -7.00
C ALA A 758 -15.58 14.14 -6.33
N GLU A 759 -15.70 14.52 -5.06
CA GLU A 759 -14.63 15.11 -4.25
C GLU A 759 -13.50 14.12 -3.97
N GLN A 760 -13.81 12.91 -3.51
CA GLN A 760 -12.80 11.87 -3.21
C GLN A 760 -12.02 11.42 -4.46
N LYS A 761 -12.60 11.57 -5.66
CA LYS A 761 -11.92 11.33 -6.95
C LYS A 761 -11.01 12.47 -7.39
N GLY A 762 -10.99 13.56 -6.63
CA GLY A 762 -10.33 14.82 -6.98
C GLY A 762 -11.09 15.59 -8.05
N THR A 763 -11.02 16.92 -7.99
CA THR A 763 -11.61 17.80 -9.01
C THR A 763 -10.87 17.66 -10.34
N VAL A 764 -11.27 16.67 -11.15
CA VAL A 764 -11.08 16.74 -12.60
C VAL A 764 -11.69 18.05 -13.05
N SER A 765 -10.89 18.88 -13.73
CA SER A 765 -11.32 20.21 -14.19
C SER A 765 -12.34 20.09 -15.34
N GLU A 766 -13.59 19.77 -15.01
CA GLU A 766 -14.75 19.71 -15.93
C GLU A 766 -15.19 21.12 -16.39
N THR A 767 -14.27 21.86 -17.01
CA THR A 767 -14.60 23.05 -17.80
C THR A 767 -15.27 22.64 -19.12
N GLN A 768 -16.47 22.06 -19.03
CA GLN A 768 -17.55 22.34 -19.99
C GLN A 768 -18.95 22.00 -19.46
N LEU A 769 -19.40 22.83 -18.50
CA LEU A 769 -20.80 23.25 -18.42
C LEU A 769 -21.39 23.40 -19.84
N ARG A 770 -22.51 22.73 -20.11
CA ARG A 770 -23.28 22.94 -21.35
C ARG A 770 -24.01 24.30 -21.27
N SER A 771 -23.27 25.36 -21.53
CA SER A 771 -23.83 26.72 -21.65
C SER A 771 -24.94 26.74 -22.70
N SER A 772 -26.12 27.23 -22.32
CA SER A 772 -27.23 27.47 -23.24
C SER A 772 -26.80 28.39 -24.38
N VAL A 773 -27.30 28.14 -25.60
CA VAL A 773 -27.04 29.00 -26.77
C VAL A 773 -28.14 30.05 -26.85
N ASP A 774 -27.75 31.32 -26.69
CA ASP A 774 -28.64 32.47 -26.86
C ASP A 774 -29.14 32.65 -28.29
N THR A 775 -30.41 33.04 -28.41
CA THR A 775 -30.89 33.90 -29.50
C THR A 775 -31.17 35.30 -28.94
N GLY A 776 -30.11 36.10 -28.77
CA GLY A 776 -30.16 37.42 -28.13
C GLY A 776 -30.35 38.60 -29.08
N SER A 777 -30.09 39.82 -28.59
CA SER A 777 -30.04 41.03 -29.42
C SER A 777 -29.11 42.12 -28.86
N ARG A 778 -28.02 42.38 -29.60
CA ARG A 778 -27.38 43.71 -29.85
C ARG A 778 -27.05 44.62 -28.63
N SER A 779 -25.75 44.68 -28.32
CA SER A 779 -24.87 45.89 -28.24
C SER A 779 -25.37 47.18 -27.53
N ALA A 780 -24.54 47.94 -26.78
CA ALA A 780 -23.10 48.12 -26.95
C ALA A 780 -22.38 48.88 -25.79
N VAL A 781 -21.03 48.82 -25.80
CA VAL A 781 -20.07 49.91 -25.48
C VAL A 781 -19.61 50.19 -24.02
N THR A 782 -18.27 50.21 -23.86
CA THR A 782 -17.37 50.75 -22.79
C THR A 782 -17.37 50.22 -21.35
N GLN A 783 -16.25 49.59 -20.99
CA GLN A 783 -15.51 49.75 -19.73
C GLN A 783 -14.55 50.98 -19.82
N PRO A 784 -13.74 51.38 -18.80
CA PRO A 784 -13.59 50.82 -17.43
C PRO A 784 -13.61 51.83 -16.25
N GLY A 785 -13.89 51.31 -15.05
CA GLY A 785 -13.06 51.56 -13.85
C GLY A 785 -13.39 52.72 -12.89
N SER A 786 -13.93 52.39 -11.71
CA SER A 786 -13.34 52.78 -10.42
C SER A 786 -13.91 51.95 -9.24
N VAL A 787 -13.12 51.83 -8.18
CA VAL A 787 -13.42 51.14 -6.90
C VAL A 787 -14.24 52.03 -5.97
N VAL A 788 -15.24 51.47 -5.28
CA VAL A 788 -15.67 51.82 -3.89
C VAL A 788 -16.09 50.52 -3.17
N LEU A 789 -15.94 50.49 -1.84
CA LEU A 789 -16.20 49.38 -0.92
C LEU A 789 -16.88 49.97 0.35
N VAL A 790 -17.54 49.17 1.21
CA VAL A 790 -18.14 49.55 2.53
C VAL A 790 -19.48 50.33 2.44
N SER A 791 -20.50 50.21 3.32
CA SER A 791 -21.06 49.12 4.18
C SER A 791 -22.41 49.58 4.78
N GLU A 792 -23.28 48.62 5.20
CA GLU A 792 -24.35 48.75 6.24
C GLU A 792 -25.47 49.82 5.99
N THR A 793 -26.57 49.99 6.75
CA THR A 793 -27.04 49.58 8.11
C THR A 793 -28.57 49.28 8.15
N HIS A 794 -29.04 48.68 9.26
CA HIS A 794 -30.35 48.72 9.99
C HIS A 794 -31.60 49.47 9.41
N GLU A 795 -32.86 49.10 9.71
CA GLU A 795 -33.59 49.20 11.01
C GLU A 795 -34.88 48.30 11.03
N THR A 796 -35.14 47.47 12.06
CA THR A 796 -36.05 47.61 13.24
C THR A 796 -37.55 47.91 12.98
N VAL A 797 -38.53 47.35 13.74
CA VAL A 797 -39.07 47.94 15.00
C VAL A 797 -39.99 46.97 15.81
N LEU A 798 -39.70 46.85 17.13
CA LEU A 798 -40.51 46.67 18.37
C LEU A 798 -41.75 45.72 18.51
N GLU A 799 -41.65 44.76 19.44
CA GLU A 799 -42.26 44.68 20.82
C GLU A 799 -43.63 45.39 21.13
N VAL A 800 -44.57 44.97 22.02
CA VAL A 800 -44.53 44.28 23.36
C VAL A 800 -45.84 43.47 23.68
N LYS A 801 -45.71 42.41 24.54
CA LYS A 801 -46.60 41.65 25.50
C LYS A 801 -48.08 42.12 25.75
N THR A 802 -49.06 41.33 26.30
CA THR A 802 -49.00 40.37 27.44
C THR A 802 -50.22 39.41 27.58
N GLU A 803 -49.94 38.15 27.98
CA GLU A 803 -50.68 37.04 28.67
C GLU A 803 -52.23 36.96 28.90
N LEU A 804 -52.83 35.80 28.51
CA LEU A 804 -53.71 34.81 29.24
C LEU A 804 -55.01 35.24 29.99
N PRO A 805 -56.01 34.33 30.26
CA PRO A 805 -55.94 32.85 30.38
C PRO A 805 -57.05 31.99 29.70
N SER A 806 -56.89 30.66 29.85
CA SER A 806 -57.81 29.52 29.58
C SER A 806 -59.08 29.49 30.50
N PRO A 807 -60.13 28.63 30.33
CA PRO A 807 -60.12 27.23 29.81
C PRO A 807 -61.40 26.73 29.06
N ILE A 808 -61.52 25.39 28.86
CA ILE A 808 -62.72 24.49 28.83
C ILE A 808 -62.68 23.42 27.70
N GLU A 809 -62.96 22.15 28.05
CA GLU A 809 -63.16 21.00 27.13
C GLU A 809 -64.62 20.89 26.62
N PRO A 810 -64.94 20.02 25.63
CA PRO A 810 -65.46 18.70 26.03
C PRO A 810 -65.17 17.50 25.07
N SER A 811 -65.34 16.30 25.64
CA SER A 811 -65.55 14.99 24.96
C SER A 811 -66.80 14.96 24.04
N ALA A 812 -67.06 13.99 23.15
CA ALA A 812 -66.63 12.57 23.06
C ALA A 812 -66.49 12.14 21.55
N ASP A 813 -66.64 10.90 21.04
CA ASP A 813 -67.20 9.63 21.54
C ASP A 813 -66.69 8.35 20.80
N GLN A 814 -67.23 7.19 21.18
CA GLN A 814 -66.88 5.80 20.82
C GLN A 814 -67.09 5.35 19.35
N SER A 815 -66.26 4.40 18.87
CA SER A 815 -66.74 3.02 18.57
C SER A 815 -65.66 2.02 18.07
N THR A 816 -65.63 0.85 18.72
CA THR A 816 -65.18 -0.48 18.23
C THR A 816 -63.88 -0.60 17.41
N SER A 817 -62.77 -0.91 18.08
CA SER A 817 -61.58 -1.48 17.44
C SER A 817 -61.77 -2.98 17.13
N ARG A 818 -61.76 -3.34 15.84
CA ARG A 818 -61.47 -4.73 15.42
C ARG A 818 -59.96 -4.87 15.27
N THR A 819 -59.35 -5.77 16.04
CA THR A 819 -57.92 -6.08 15.95
C THR A 819 -57.57 -6.58 14.54
N ARG A 820 -56.66 -5.85 13.89
CA ARG A 820 -56.04 -6.21 12.62
C ARG A 820 -54.66 -6.78 12.95
N PRO A 821 -54.22 -7.93 12.37
CA PRO A 821 -52.87 -8.43 12.61
C PRO A 821 -51.82 -7.44 12.08
N PRO A 822 -50.62 -7.38 12.69
CA PRO A 822 -49.54 -6.53 12.18
C PRO A 822 -49.11 -6.99 10.78
N PRO A 823 -48.77 -6.06 9.87
CA PRO A 823 -48.29 -6.41 8.54
C PRO A 823 -46.82 -6.81 8.60
N ILE A 824 -46.49 -8.06 8.24
CA ILE A 824 -45.10 -8.46 7.98
C ILE A 824 -44.65 -7.73 6.70
N THR A 825 -43.80 -6.72 6.86
CA THR A 825 -43.29 -5.90 5.77
C THR A 825 -42.18 -6.62 5.02
N VAL A 826 -42.52 -7.00 3.79
CA VAL A 826 -41.57 -7.41 2.75
C VAL A 826 -40.67 -6.20 2.44
N THR A 827 -39.35 -6.32 2.66
CA THR A 827 -38.39 -5.19 2.60
C THR A 827 -37.77 -5.02 1.22
N PRO A 828 -37.61 -3.78 0.74
CA PRO A 828 -36.86 -3.48 -0.48
C PRO A 828 -35.41 -4.05 -0.45
N ALA A 829 -34.74 -4.20 -1.58
CA ALA A 829 -34.75 -3.24 -2.69
C ALA A 829 -35.85 -3.39 -3.77
N THR A 830 -36.56 -4.47 -4.09
CA THR A 830 -36.45 -5.92 -3.79
C THR A 830 -36.88 -6.51 -2.43
N PRO A 831 -38.19 -6.65 -2.12
CA PRO A 831 -39.43 -6.05 -2.69
C PRO A 831 -40.13 -5.05 -1.73
N ALA A 832 -41.12 -4.25 -2.15
CA ALA A 832 -41.87 -3.34 -1.26
C ALA A 832 -43.31 -3.83 -0.91
N ASP A 833 -44.09 -2.97 -0.22
CA ASP A 833 -45.52 -2.62 -0.46
C ASP A 833 -46.59 -2.99 0.59
N THR A 834 -47.57 -2.09 0.80
CA THR A 834 -48.96 -2.32 0.30
C THR A 834 -49.91 -1.10 0.31
N GLU A 835 -50.61 -0.93 -0.83
CA GLU A 835 -51.94 -0.32 -1.07
C GLU A 835 -52.35 1.09 -0.58
N ARG A 836 -52.60 1.99 -1.55
CA ARG A 836 -53.87 2.76 -1.65
C ARG A 836 -54.37 2.79 -3.11
N LYS A 837 -55.70 2.86 -3.30
CA LYS A 837 -56.35 3.00 -4.63
C LYS A 837 -56.87 4.43 -4.81
N PHE A 838 -56.78 4.97 -6.03
CA PHE A 838 -57.39 6.25 -6.40
C PHE A 838 -58.22 6.13 -7.71
N PRO A 839 -59.27 6.96 -7.90
CA PRO A 839 -60.28 6.75 -8.94
C PRO A 839 -59.97 7.43 -10.28
N LEU A 840 -60.49 6.83 -11.36
CA LEU A 840 -60.54 7.45 -12.69
C LEU A 840 -61.85 8.21 -12.89
N SER A 841 -61.78 9.48 -13.32
CA SER A 841 -62.92 10.24 -13.86
C SER A 841 -62.44 11.31 -14.89
N PRO A 842 -63.28 11.79 -15.83
CA PRO A 842 -62.81 11.93 -17.22
C PRO A 842 -63.25 13.21 -17.98
N LEU A 843 -63.08 13.21 -19.32
CA LEU A 843 -63.70 14.12 -20.34
C LEU A 843 -63.15 15.57 -20.40
N LEU A 844 -63.22 16.37 -21.49
CA LEU A 844 -63.33 16.15 -22.96
C LEU A 844 -63.17 17.51 -23.72
N LYS A 845 -63.11 17.46 -25.08
CA LYS A 845 -63.41 18.54 -26.07
C LYS A 845 -62.31 19.64 -26.25
N ARG A 846 -62.15 20.29 -27.42
CA ARG A 846 -62.88 20.24 -28.72
C ARG A 846 -62.00 20.64 -29.94
N SER A 847 -62.42 20.16 -31.12
CA SER A 847 -62.48 20.74 -32.50
C SER A 847 -62.11 22.24 -32.71
N SER A 848 -61.74 22.76 -33.89
CA SER A 848 -61.74 22.33 -35.33
C SER A 848 -60.85 23.34 -36.13
N THR A 849 -60.57 23.33 -37.45
CA THR A 849 -61.31 23.05 -38.73
C THR A 849 -60.35 22.86 -39.93
N ASP A 850 -60.84 22.20 -40.99
CA ASP A 850 -60.62 22.36 -42.45
C ASP A 850 -59.23 22.85 -42.99
N ARG A 851 -58.59 22.16 -43.97
CA ARG A 851 -58.97 22.18 -45.41
C ARG A 851 -58.20 21.16 -46.29
N ASP A 852 -58.69 20.96 -47.53
CA ASP A 852 -58.23 19.98 -48.52
C ASP A 852 -56.98 20.33 -49.35
N GLY A 853 -56.25 19.26 -49.76
CA GLY A 853 -55.78 19.08 -51.14
C GLY A 853 -54.47 19.76 -51.59
N SER A 854 -53.87 19.40 -52.74
CA SER A 854 -54.09 18.23 -53.62
C SER A 854 -52.93 18.08 -54.64
N THR A 855 -52.75 16.89 -55.25
CA THR A 855 -51.87 16.59 -56.41
C THR A 855 -50.33 16.74 -56.21
N GLY A 856 -49.46 16.13 -57.03
CA GLY A 856 -49.67 15.00 -57.95
C GLY A 856 -48.59 14.75 -59.03
N LYS A 857 -48.14 13.49 -59.14
CA LYS A 857 -47.59 12.80 -60.35
C LYS A 857 -46.40 13.41 -61.15
N LYS A 858 -45.26 12.69 -61.14
CA LYS A 858 -44.68 11.90 -62.27
C LYS A 858 -43.35 11.26 -61.81
N VAL A 859 -42.94 10.02 -62.12
CA VAL A 859 -43.19 9.05 -63.22
C VAL A 859 -42.34 9.29 -64.48
N GLN A 860 -41.11 8.74 -64.47
CA GLN A 860 -40.37 7.97 -65.50
C GLN A 860 -38.89 7.89 -65.01
N GLN A 861 -38.23 6.75 -64.76
CA GLN A 861 -38.15 5.41 -65.40
C GLN A 861 -37.13 5.34 -66.55
N MET A 862 -36.30 4.28 -66.53
CA MET A 862 -35.16 3.99 -67.42
C MET A 862 -33.88 4.82 -67.09
N LEU A 863 -32.65 4.38 -67.40
CA LEU A 863 -32.25 3.29 -68.29
C LEU A 863 -31.01 2.47 -67.80
N LYS A 864 -31.09 1.16 -68.02
CA LYS A 864 -30.13 0.05 -67.87
C LYS A 864 -28.60 0.30 -67.89
N ASN A 865 -27.92 -0.50 -67.05
CA ASN A 865 -26.73 -1.37 -67.31
C ASN A 865 -25.26 -0.87 -67.17
N ARG A 866 -24.48 -1.69 -66.43
CA ARG A 866 -23.28 -2.50 -66.83
C ARG A 866 -21.84 -2.13 -66.37
N VAL A 867 -21.11 -3.23 -66.10
CA VAL A 867 -19.65 -3.51 -66.20
C VAL A 867 -18.77 -3.37 -64.94
N HIS A 868 -17.68 -4.14 -64.90
CA HIS A 868 -16.89 -4.58 -63.75
C HIS A 868 -15.36 -4.34 -63.92
N LYS A 869 -14.58 -4.76 -62.91
CA LYS A 869 -13.14 -5.18 -62.91
C LYS A 869 -12.04 -4.12 -62.68
N GLY A 870 -10.93 -4.60 -62.08
CA GLY A 870 -9.66 -3.90 -61.75
C GLY A 870 -9.36 -3.96 -60.24
N GLN A 871 -8.72 -5.00 -59.69
CA GLN A 871 -7.25 -5.20 -59.57
C GLN A 871 -6.53 -4.00 -58.90
N ALA A 872 -6.03 -4.14 -57.65
CA ALA A 872 -4.67 -4.62 -57.26
C ALA A 872 -3.59 -3.51 -57.44
N LYS A 873 -2.49 -3.39 -56.66
CA LYS A 873 -1.79 -4.25 -55.66
C LYS A 873 -0.78 -3.34 -54.88
N ILE A 874 -0.04 -3.86 -53.88
CA ILE A 874 1.27 -3.33 -53.34
C ILE A 874 1.18 -1.99 -52.52
N SER A 875 1.97 -1.69 -51.47
CA SER A 875 2.68 -2.49 -50.43
C SER A 875 3.26 -1.61 -49.28
N THR A 876 3.20 -2.06 -48.02
CA THR A 876 4.24 -2.00 -46.94
C THR A 876 4.94 -0.69 -46.48
N ILE A 877 5.38 -0.68 -45.19
CA ILE A 877 6.53 0.06 -44.59
C ILE A 877 6.36 1.59 -44.34
N SER A 878 6.93 2.25 -43.30
CA SER A 878 7.17 1.86 -41.88
C SER A 878 7.56 3.07 -40.99
N ARG A 879 7.15 3.06 -39.70
CA ARG A 879 7.92 3.44 -38.48
C ARG A 879 8.51 4.88 -38.26
N ARG A 880 8.05 5.53 -37.16
CA ARG A 880 8.73 6.46 -36.20
C ARG A 880 9.01 7.96 -36.53
N ILE A 881 8.82 8.78 -35.47
CA ILE A 881 9.41 10.13 -35.16
C ILE A 881 8.90 11.29 -36.07
N GLY A 882 8.64 12.53 -35.60
CA GLY A 882 8.81 13.15 -34.28
C GLY A 882 8.06 14.50 -34.12
N HIS A 883 8.52 15.37 -33.21
CA HIS A 883 7.82 16.60 -32.75
C HIS A 883 7.45 17.65 -33.82
N GLY A 884 6.18 18.08 -33.80
CA GLY A 884 5.73 19.47 -33.54
C GLY A 884 6.15 20.64 -34.44
N VAL A 885 5.22 21.13 -35.29
CA VAL A 885 5.12 22.53 -35.74
C VAL A 885 3.63 22.92 -35.83
N VAL A 886 3.27 24.16 -35.45
CA VAL A 886 1.90 24.70 -35.54
C VAL A 886 1.60 25.28 -36.93
N ARG A 887 0.51 24.86 -37.58
CA ARG A 887 -0.20 25.70 -38.57
C ARG A 887 -1.66 25.26 -38.81
N ASN A 888 -2.53 26.24 -39.09
CA ASN A 888 -3.98 26.06 -39.20
C ASN A 888 -4.42 25.20 -40.40
N GLY A 889 -5.45 24.38 -40.22
CA GLY A 889 -6.17 23.70 -41.29
C GLY A 889 -7.52 23.14 -40.82
N ASN A 890 -8.63 23.57 -41.43
CA ASN A 890 -9.98 23.18 -41.00
C ASN A 890 -10.27 21.70 -41.28
N LEU A 891 -10.39 20.88 -40.22
CA LEU A 891 -10.93 19.52 -40.32
C LEU A 891 -12.46 19.53 -40.14
N LYS A 892 -13.17 18.94 -41.11
CA LYS A 892 -14.61 18.72 -41.03
C LYS A 892 -14.89 17.61 -40.00
N ARG A 893 -15.53 17.94 -38.87
CA ARG A 893 -16.06 16.93 -37.95
C ARG A 893 -17.27 16.24 -38.60
N ALA A 894 -17.33 14.91 -38.52
CA ALA A 894 -18.52 14.16 -38.94
C ALA A 894 -19.61 14.25 -37.86
N ASN A 895 -20.85 14.50 -38.26
CA ASN A 895 -22.00 14.41 -37.35
C ASN A 895 -22.39 12.94 -37.20
N SER A 896 -22.43 12.45 -35.96
CA SER A 896 -22.87 11.09 -35.63
C SER A 896 -23.55 11.08 -34.26
N ALA A 897 -24.58 11.93 -34.12
CA ALA A 897 -25.58 11.81 -33.06
C ALA A 897 -26.80 11.09 -33.65
N PRO A 898 -27.34 10.04 -33.00
CA PRO A 898 -28.55 9.37 -33.46
C PRO A 898 -29.78 10.24 -33.18
N ASP A 899 -30.67 10.35 -34.17
CA ASP A 899 -31.97 11.00 -34.01
C ASP A 899 -32.96 10.06 -33.30
N PHE A 900 -33.32 10.40 -32.07
CA PHE A 900 -34.16 9.56 -31.21
C PHE A 900 -35.64 9.51 -31.64
N HIS A 901 -36.11 10.38 -32.54
CA HIS A 901 -37.52 10.35 -32.95
C HIS A 901 -37.89 9.15 -33.85
N ALA A 902 -36.91 8.47 -34.44
CA ALA A 902 -37.13 7.35 -35.36
C ALA A 902 -37.50 6.01 -34.69
N VAL A 903 -37.34 5.87 -33.37
CA VAL A 903 -37.43 4.56 -32.67
C VAL A 903 -38.86 4.24 -32.16
N LEU A 904 -39.75 5.22 -32.12
CA LEU A 904 -41.06 5.10 -31.43
C LEU A 904 -42.25 4.69 -32.32
N GLN A 905 -42.03 4.21 -33.55
CA GLN A 905 -43.13 3.72 -34.41
C GLN A 905 -42.99 2.23 -34.78
N ASN A 906 -43.80 1.41 -34.09
CA ASN A 906 -44.33 0.11 -34.51
C ASN A 906 -43.43 -0.81 -35.38
N HIS A 907 -42.58 -1.61 -34.74
CA HIS A 907 -42.34 -2.99 -35.20
C HIS A 907 -42.18 -3.95 -34.01
N HIS A 908 -42.45 -5.23 -34.25
CA HIS A 908 -42.36 -6.27 -33.23
C HIS A 908 -40.90 -6.57 -32.87
N TYR A 909 -40.64 -6.81 -31.59
CA TYR A 909 -39.31 -7.12 -31.08
C TYR A 909 -38.88 -8.55 -31.49
N GLN A 910 -38.21 -8.68 -32.65
CA GLN A 910 -37.53 -9.93 -33.01
C GLN A 910 -36.18 -9.99 -32.28
N ALA A 911 -36.06 -10.91 -31.32
CA ALA A 911 -34.80 -11.18 -30.63
C ALA A 911 -33.76 -11.74 -31.63
N SER A 912 -32.55 -11.17 -31.63
CA SER A 912 -31.43 -11.66 -32.42
C SER A 912 -30.90 -12.98 -31.84
N SER A 913 -31.04 -14.06 -32.60
CA SER A 913 -30.75 -15.44 -32.20
C SER A 913 -29.25 -15.79 -32.18
N ILE A 914 -28.46 -15.01 -31.43
CA ILE A 914 -27.00 -15.12 -31.36
C ILE A 914 -26.50 -15.64 -29.99
N HIS A 915 -27.27 -15.45 -28.91
CA HIS A 915 -26.89 -15.92 -27.56
C HIS A 915 -27.21 -17.40 -27.29
N SER A 916 -27.95 -18.08 -28.16
CA SER A 916 -28.40 -19.47 -27.99
C SER A 916 -27.35 -20.52 -28.38
N ARG A 917 -26.09 -20.35 -27.95
CA ARG A 917 -24.98 -21.28 -28.30
C ARG A 917 -23.80 -21.38 -27.32
N MET A 918 -24.07 -21.37 -26.01
CA MET A 918 -23.14 -21.94 -25.01
C MET A 918 -23.65 -23.30 -24.51
N PRO A 919 -22.88 -24.39 -24.61
CA PRO A 919 -23.35 -25.73 -24.27
C PRO A 919 -23.36 -25.98 -22.75
N LEU A 920 -24.52 -26.36 -22.21
CA LEU A 920 -24.68 -26.80 -20.82
C LEU A 920 -23.79 -28.04 -20.52
N ARG A 921 -22.72 -27.84 -19.75
CA ARG A 921 -21.86 -28.91 -19.22
C ARG A 921 -21.79 -28.89 -17.68
N SER A 922 -22.91 -29.15 -17.02
CA SER A 922 -22.94 -29.90 -15.75
C SER A 922 -24.38 -30.22 -15.34
N LEU A 923 -24.86 -31.45 -15.61
CA LEU A 923 -25.96 -32.12 -14.88
C LEU A 923 -26.21 -33.54 -15.42
N LYS A 924 -25.23 -34.44 -15.23
CA LYS A 924 -25.42 -35.92 -15.15
C LYS A 924 -24.09 -36.65 -14.93
N ARG A 925 -23.82 -37.05 -13.68
CA ARG A 925 -22.97 -38.21 -13.39
C ARG A 925 -23.26 -38.76 -11.99
N ASN A 926 -23.95 -39.91 -11.93
CA ASN A 926 -23.62 -41.08 -11.09
C ASN A 926 -24.78 -42.08 -11.06
N SER A 927 -24.65 -43.14 -11.85
CA SER A 927 -25.18 -44.50 -11.63
C SER A 927 -24.48 -45.43 -12.63
N ASN A 928 -24.41 -46.72 -12.30
CA ASN A 928 -23.36 -47.62 -12.80
C ASN A 928 -23.77 -48.46 -14.03
N ASN A 929 -22.73 -48.92 -14.73
CA ASN A 929 -22.58 -50.20 -15.45
C ASN A 929 -23.36 -50.57 -16.74
N GLU A 930 -22.61 -51.34 -17.55
CA GLU A 930 -22.98 -52.41 -18.50
C GLU A 930 -23.62 -52.07 -19.87
N ASP A 931 -22.76 -52.19 -20.88
CA ASP A 931 -22.91 -52.91 -22.18
C ASP A 931 -24.19 -52.77 -23.03
N SER A 932 -24.03 -52.19 -24.23
CA SER A 932 -24.50 -52.78 -25.52
C SER A 932 -23.96 -52.01 -26.74
N GLU A 933 -24.11 -52.61 -27.93
CA GLU A 933 -23.29 -52.32 -29.12
C GLU A 933 -23.90 -51.35 -30.16
N VAL A 934 -23.06 -51.04 -31.16
CA VAL A 934 -23.28 -50.18 -32.33
C VAL A 934 -24.35 -50.73 -33.29
N VAL A 935 -25.26 -49.85 -33.75
CA VAL A 935 -25.74 -49.81 -35.15
C VAL A 935 -25.87 -48.34 -35.58
N ASP A 936 -25.48 -48.05 -36.82
CA ASP A 936 -25.52 -46.74 -37.50
C ASP A 936 -26.50 -46.79 -38.67
N ASP A 937 -27.27 -45.73 -38.94
CA ASP A 937 -27.61 -45.29 -40.32
C ASP A 937 -28.38 -43.95 -40.41
N CYS A 938 -28.32 -43.35 -41.61
CA CYS A 938 -29.19 -42.29 -42.16
C CYS A 938 -29.04 -40.83 -41.64
N PRO A 939 -29.27 -39.82 -42.53
CA PRO A 939 -28.09 -39.06 -42.98
C PRO A 939 -28.07 -37.55 -42.66
N VAL A 940 -26.86 -36.98 -42.71
CA VAL A 940 -26.54 -35.59 -42.35
C VAL A 940 -26.93 -34.60 -43.48
N PRO A 941 -27.64 -33.49 -43.18
CA PRO A 941 -27.92 -32.42 -44.15
C PRO A 941 -26.68 -31.54 -44.43
N PRO A 942 -26.60 -30.88 -45.61
CA PRO A 942 -25.42 -30.11 -46.02
C PRO A 942 -25.15 -28.90 -45.10
N PRO A 943 -23.87 -28.50 -44.94
CA PRO A 943 -23.49 -27.42 -44.03
C PRO A 943 -23.98 -26.04 -44.51
N PRO A 944 -24.39 -25.14 -43.59
CA PRO A 944 -24.73 -23.77 -43.92
C PRO A 944 -23.51 -22.98 -44.42
N PRO A 945 -23.71 -21.92 -45.22
CA PRO A 945 -22.62 -21.10 -45.75
C PRO A 945 -21.83 -20.42 -44.61
N PRO A 946 -20.52 -20.15 -44.81
CA PRO A 946 -19.68 -19.56 -43.79
C PRO A 946 -20.16 -18.16 -43.42
N THR A 947 -20.36 -17.93 -42.12
CA THR A 947 -20.55 -16.59 -41.56
C THR A 947 -19.33 -15.71 -41.87
N PRO A 948 -19.51 -14.39 -42.08
CA PRO A 948 -18.36 -13.49 -42.16
C PRO A 948 -17.53 -13.61 -40.87
N PRO A 949 -16.20 -13.36 -40.94
CA PRO A 949 -15.38 -13.37 -39.73
C PRO A 949 -15.96 -12.39 -38.72
N LEU A 950 -16.08 -12.84 -37.48
CA LEU A 950 -16.33 -11.95 -36.35
C LEU A 950 -15.23 -10.88 -36.38
N GLN A 951 -15.64 -9.61 -36.38
CA GLN A 951 -14.70 -8.57 -35.98
C GLN A 951 -14.27 -8.90 -34.55
N ASP A 952 -12.98 -8.81 -34.26
CA ASP A 952 -12.48 -9.03 -32.91
C ASP A 952 -13.18 -8.05 -31.97
N ALA A 953 -14.16 -8.57 -31.22
CA ALA A 953 -14.75 -7.85 -30.12
C ALA A 953 -13.61 -7.59 -29.15
N LYS A 954 -13.15 -6.33 -29.08
CA LYS A 954 -12.19 -5.92 -28.04
C LYS A 954 -12.72 -6.49 -26.73
N PRO A 955 -11.92 -7.26 -25.96
CA PRO A 955 -12.39 -7.77 -24.68
C PRO A 955 -12.90 -6.58 -23.88
N ILE A 956 -14.18 -6.64 -23.50
CA ILE A 956 -14.77 -5.61 -22.66
C ILE A 956 -13.92 -5.58 -21.39
N PRO A 957 -13.33 -4.43 -21.01
CA PRO A 957 -12.56 -4.36 -19.77
C PRO A 957 -13.44 -4.88 -18.64
N GLN A 958 -12.94 -5.80 -17.82
CA GLN A 958 -13.65 -6.21 -16.62
C GLN A 958 -13.93 -4.96 -15.79
N ALA A 959 -15.20 -4.74 -15.42
CA ALA A 959 -15.59 -3.58 -14.64
C ALA A 959 -14.71 -3.46 -13.39
N SER A 960 -14.16 -2.27 -13.16
CA SER A 960 -13.29 -2.02 -12.01
C SER A 960 -14.06 -2.25 -10.70
N ARG A 961 -13.34 -2.38 -9.58
CA ARG A 961 -13.97 -2.46 -8.25
C ARG A 961 -14.88 -1.25 -8.02
N GLU A 962 -14.41 -0.07 -8.40
CA GLU A 962 -15.17 1.18 -8.39
C GLU A 962 -16.42 1.14 -9.29
N ASP A 963 -16.31 0.70 -10.55
CA ASP A 963 -17.47 0.68 -11.46
C ASP A 963 -18.57 -0.29 -10.99
N LYS A 964 -18.20 -1.35 -10.25
CA LYS A 964 -19.16 -2.23 -9.56
C LYS A 964 -19.88 -1.48 -8.44
N LEU A 965 -19.14 -0.82 -7.55
CA LEU A 965 -19.70 -0.03 -6.44
C LEU A 965 -20.57 1.14 -6.95
N LEU A 966 -20.14 1.84 -7.99
CA LEU A 966 -20.91 2.90 -8.64
C LEU A 966 -22.19 2.36 -9.32
N SER A 967 -22.14 1.16 -9.90
CA SER A 967 -23.32 0.48 -10.45
C SER A 967 -24.34 0.10 -9.36
N GLU A 968 -23.87 -0.39 -8.20
CA GLU A 968 -24.73 -0.68 -7.05
C GLU A 968 -25.32 0.61 -6.43
N LEU A 969 -24.54 1.68 -6.34
CA LEU A 969 -25.00 3.01 -5.92
C LEU A 969 -26.13 3.52 -6.83
N TRP A 970 -25.93 3.53 -8.15
CA TRP A 970 -26.97 3.94 -9.11
C TRP A 970 -28.20 3.02 -9.08
N ALA A 971 -28.04 1.72 -8.80
CA ALA A 971 -29.17 0.82 -8.58
C ALA A 971 -29.93 1.13 -7.28
N SER A 972 -29.25 1.60 -6.23
CA SER A 972 -29.90 2.00 -4.96
C SER A 972 -30.67 3.33 -5.07
N SER A 973 -30.12 4.35 -5.74
CA SER A 973 -30.87 5.59 -6.01
C SER A 973 -32.05 5.35 -6.96
N ALA A 974 -31.91 4.49 -7.99
CA ALA A 974 -33.02 4.04 -8.82
C ALA A 974 -34.17 3.40 -8.01
N ALA A 975 -33.85 2.63 -6.97
CA ALA A 975 -34.85 2.02 -6.08
C ALA A 975 -35.63 3.08 -5.27
N THR A 976 -35.01 4.22 -4.95
CA THR A 976 -35.63 5.37 -4.26
C THR A 976 -36.53 6.15 -5.23
N PHE A 977 -36.00 6.58 -6.38
CA PHE A 977 -36.77 7.28 -7.42
C PHE A 977 -38.01 6.49 -7.88
N ARG A 978 -37.90 5.17 -7.97
CA ARG A 978 -39.04 4.29 -8.29
C ARG A 978 -40.11 4.27 -7.19
N ARG A 979 -39.73 4.34 -5.91
CA ARG A 979 -40.66 4.41 -4.77
C ARG A 979 -41.36 5.77 -4.67
N LEU A 980 -40.70 6.85 -5.11
CA LEU A 980 -41.30 8.18 -5.31
C LEU A 980 -42.25 8.27 -6.51
N GLY A 981 -42.31 7.25 -7.36
CA GLY A 981 -43.03 7.35 -8.65
C GLY A 981 -42.35 8.26 -9.68
N LYS A 982 -41.09 8.69 -9.44
CA LYS A 982 -40.27 9.45 -10.39
C LYS A 982 -39.63 8.49 -11.42
N ILE A 983 -40.50 7.82 -12.17
CA ILE A 983 -40.19 6.68 -13.04
C ILE A 983 -39.11 7.00 -14.10
N ASP A 984 -39.08 8.22 -14.65
CA ASP A 984 -38.06 8.63 -15.63
C ASP A 984 -36.66 8.83 -15.01
N GLN A 985 -36.58 9.34 -13.77
CA GLN A 985 -35.30 9.42 -13.04
C GLN A 985 -34.81 8.02 -12.64
N ALA A 986 -35.71 7.14 -12.19
CA ALA A 986 -35.39 5.74 -11.90
C ALA A 986 -34.81 5.03 -13.13
N LYS A 987 -35.37 5.30 -14.32
CA LYS A 987 -34.82 4.82 -15.60
C LYS A 987 -33.43 5.36 -15.88
N GLY A 988 -33.20 6.67 -15.72
CA GLY A 988 -31.88 7.28 -15.91
C GLY A 988 -30.82 6.66 -15.01
N ALA A 989 -31.11 6.50 -13.72
CA ALA A 989 -30.23 5.84 -12.76
C ALA A 989 -29.94 4.36 -13.15
N ILE A 990 -30.93 3.60 -13.61
CA ILE A 990 -30.70 2.23 -14.13
C ILE A 990 -29.78 2.24 -15.36
N GLN A 991 -29.89 3.24 -16.24
CA GLN A 991 -29.04 3.35 -17.44
C GLN A 991 -27.57 3.68 -17.07
N GLU A 992 -27.33 4.59 -16.12
CA GLU A 992 -25.98 4.83 -15.61
C GLU A 992 -25.40 3.59 -14.90
N ALA A 993 -26.24 2.86 -14.15
CA ALA A 993 -25.84 1.60 -13.51
C ALA A 993 -25.44 0.51 -14.53
N GLU A 994 -26.17 0.39 -15.65
CA GLU A 994 -25.85 -0.55 -16.75
C GLU A 994 -24.58 -0.12 -17.51
N VAL A 995 -24.38 1.19 -17.73
CA VAL A 995 -23.16 1.75 -18.35
C VAL A 995 -21.92 1.44 -17.50
N LYS A 996 -22.07 1.44 -16.17
CA LYS A 996 -20.99 1.11 -15.22
C LYS A 996 -20.71 -0.40 -15.12
N ASN A 997 -21.73 -1.23 -14.93
CA ASN A 997 -21.55 -2.69 -14.91
C ASN A 997 -22.76 -3.43 -15.49
N GLN A 998 -22.60 -3.95 -16.71
CA GLN A 998 -23.62 -4.71 -17.43
C GLN A 998 -23.92 -6.09 -16.82
N GLU A 999 -22.96 -6.66 -16.07
CA GLU A 999 -23.06 -7.98 -15.43
C GLU A 999 -23.71 -7.92 -14.03
N ASN A 1000 -24.01 -6.71 -13.53
CA ASN A 1000 -24.59 -6.51 -12.20
C ASN A 1000 -26.06 -7.03 -12.14
N PRO A 1001 -26.39 -8.06 -11.33
CA PRO A 1001 -27.75 -8.57 -11.23
C PRO A 1001 -28.75 -7.54 -10.68
N SER A 1002 -28.29 -6.63 -9.79
CA SER A 1002 -29.16 -5.62 -9.16
C SER A 1002 -29.74 -4.63 -10.17
N VAL A 1003 -29.01 -4.33 -11.26
CA VAL A 1003 -29.48 -3.47 -12.36
C VAL A 1003 -30.66 -4.12 -13.08
N TRP A 1004 -30.56 -5.41 -13.40
CA TRP A 1004 -31.63 -6.19 -14.02
C TRP A 1004 -32.84 -6.39 -13.10
N VAL A 1005 -32.60 -6.44 -11.79
CA VAL A 1005 -33.64 -6.42 -10.76
C VAL A 1005 -34.38 -5.08 -10.71
N GLN A 1006 -33.68 -3.94 -10.67
CA GLN A 1006 -34.33 -2.63 -10.70
C GLN A 1006 -35.03 -2.36 -12.04
N PHE A 1007 -34.50 -2.88 -13.15
CA PHE A 1007 -35.16 -2.83 -14.46
C PHE A 1007 -36.45 -3.67 -14.50
N GLY A 1008 -36.43 -4.88 -13.93
CA GLY A 1008 -37.64 -5.70 -13.79
C GLY A 1008 -38.70 -5.05 -12.90
N LEU A 1009 -38.27 -4.42 -11.81
CA LEU A 1009 -39.09 -3.60 -10.91
C LEU A 1009 -39.70 -2.38 -11.59
N TYR A 1010 -38.92 -1.65 -12.40
CA TYR A 1010 -39.39 -0.54 -13.22
C TYR A 1010 -40.50 -0.99 -14.18
N HIS A 1011 -40.33 -2.14 -14.86
CA HIS A 1011 -41.37 -2.70 -15.71
C HIS A 1011 -42.60 -3.17 -14.91
N HIS A 1012 -42.45 -3.74 -13.71
CA HIS A 1012 -43.59 -4.13 -12.87
C HIS A 1012 -44.37 -2.91 -12.34
N ALA A 1013 -43.70 -1.82 -11.97
CA ALA A 1013 -44.36 -0.55 -11.60
C ALA A 1013 -45.17 0.06 -12.76
N LEU A 1014 -44.76 -0.17 -14.01
CA LEU A 1014 -45.50 0.16 -15.22
C LEU A 1014 -46.60 -0.87 -15.59
N ASN A 1015 -46.84 -1.90 -14.77
CA ASN A 1015 -47.74 -3.04 -15.02
C ASN A 1015 -47.33 -3.91 -16.24
N HIS A 1016 -46.09 -3.79 -16.70
CA HIS A 1016 -45.53 -4.59 -17.80
C HIS A 1016 -44.90 -5.91 -17.29
N ASP A 1017 -45.67 -6.71 -16.54
CA ASP A 1017 -45.25 -7.97 -15.90
C ASP A 1017 -44.39 -8.88 -16.78
N ARG A 1018 -44.70 -8.98 -18.08
CA ARG A 1018 -43.95 -9.84 -19.01
C ARG A 1018 -42.49 -9.38 -19.14
N GLN A 1019 -42.29 -8.08 -19.33
CA GLN A 1019 -40.96 -7.48 -19.42
C GLN A 1019 -40.24 -7.53 -18.06
N ALA A 1020 -41.00 -7.43 -16.95
CA ALA A 1020 -40.46 -7.64 -15.61
C ALA A 1020 -39.90 -9.06 -15.43
N ILE A 1021 -40.66 -10.09 -15.82
CA ILE A 1021 -40.22 -11.50 -15.77
C ILE A 1021 -39.01 -11.73 -16.69
N GLU A 1022 -39.03 -11.20 -17.92
CA GLU A 1022 -37.90 -11.30 -18.87
C GLU A 1022 -36.61 -10.64 -18.30
N ALA A 1023 -36.73 -9.54 -17.55
CA ALA A 1023 -35.61 -8.91 -16.84
C ALA A 1023 -35.13 -9.69 -15.61
N PHE A 1024 -36.02 -10.21 -14.76
CA PHE A 1024 -35.65 -11.07 -13.63
C PHE A 1024 -35.00 -12.38 -14.09
N GLN A 1025 -35.43 -12.94 -15.22
CA GLN A 1025 -34.77 -14.10 -15.83
C GLN A 1025 -33.36 -13.77 -16.34
N LYS A 1026 -33.11 -12.53 -16.82
CA LYS A 1026 -31.74 -12.08 -17.15
C LYS A 1026 -30.86 -11.90 -15.92
N ALA A 1027 -31.41 -11.38 -14.81
CA ALA A 1027 -30.70 -11.32 -13.53
C ALA A 1027 -30.30 -12.73 -13.04
N LEU A 1028 -31.21 -13.71 -13.11
CA LEU A 1028 -30.95 -15.10 -12.74
C LEU A 1028 -30.04 -15.85 -13.72
N PHE A 1029 -29.97 -15.43 -14.99
CA PHE A 1029 -28.97 -15.93 -15.93
C PHE A 1029 -27.55 -15.48 -15.55
N MET A 1030 -27.40 -14.28 -14.98
CA MET A 1030 -26.11 -13.76 -14.48
C MET A 1030 -25.76 -14.35 -13.10
N CYS A 1031 -26.71 -14.35 -12.16
CA CYS A 1031 -26.53 -14.95 -10.83
C CYS A 1031 -27.68 -15.94 -10.52
N PRO A 1032 -27.50 -17.25 -10.76
CA PRO A 1032 -28.55 -18.27 -10.55
C PRO A 1032 -29.05 -18.47 -9.11
N ASN A 1033 -28.49 -17.73 -8.14
CA ASN A 1033 -28.87 -17.82 -6.73
C ASN A 1033 -29.28 -16.43 -6.15
N ASP A 1034 -29.55 -15.43 -7.00
CA ASP A 1034 -29.95 -14.10 -6.54
C ASP A 1034 -31.32 -14.13 -5.84
N VAL A 1035 -31.34 -13.56 -4.63
CA VAL A 1035 -32.45 -13.69 -3.67
C VAL A 1035 -33.72 -12.97 -4.08
N SER A 1036 -33.75 -11.63 -4.07
CA SER A 1036 -33.23 -10.97 -5.25
C SER A 1036 -34.32 -10.94 -6.33
N ALA A 1037 -33.92 -11.21 -7.58
CA ALA A 1037 -34.79 -11.49 -8.71
C ALA A 1037 -35.79 -12.63 -8.47
N THR A 1038 -35.42 -13.70 -7.74
CA THR A 1038 -36.30 -14.87 -7.58
C THR A 1038 -37.52 -14.57 -6.73
N VAL A 1039 -37.36 -13.85 -5.63
CA VAL A 1039 -38.46 -13.39 -4.77
C VAL A 1039 -39.46 -12.55 -5.58
N HIS A 1040 -38.98 -11.64 -6.45
CA HIS A 1040 -39.88 -10.87 -7.32
C HIS A 1040 -40.58 -11.71 -8.38
N MET A 1041 -39.86 -12.57 -9.08
CA MET A 1041 -40.44 -13.45 -10.10
C MET A 1041 -41.53 -14.34 -9.49
N CYS A 1042 -41.26 -14.91 -8.31
CA CYS A 1042 -42.25 -15.68 -7.56
C CYS A 1042 -43.40 -14.82 -7.05
N ARG A 1043 -43.16 -13.59 -6.59
CA ARG A 1043 -44.24 -12.66 -6.21
C ARG A 1043 -45.20 -12.38 -7.36
N ILE A 1044 -44.70 -12.18 -8.59
CA ILE A 1044 -45.56 -12.00 -9.78
C ILE A 1044 -46.36 -13.28 -10.07
N TYR A 1045 -45.72 -14.45 -10.01
CA TYR A 1045 -46.39 -15.75 -10.21
C TYR A 1045 -47.46 -16.07 -9.15
N LEU A 1046 -47.22 -15.68 -7.89
CA LEU A 1046 -48.12 -15.90 -6.75
C LEU A 1046 -49.17 -14.78 -6.58
N THR A 1047 -49.32 -13.87 -7.54
CA THR A 1047 -50.28 -12.76 -7.47
C THR A 1047 -51.46 -12.99 -8.44
N PRO A 1048 -52.70 -13.10 -7.94
CA PRO A 1048 -53.89 -13.24 -8.79
C PRO A 1048 -54.00 -12.08 -9.79
N ARG A 1049 -54.17 -12.40 -11.08
CA ARG A 1049 -54.33 -11.37 -12.12
C ARG A 1049 -55.79 -10.93 -12.21
N PRO A 1050 -56.08 -9.61 -12.16
CA PRO A 1050 -57.44 -9.12 -12.40
C PRO A 1050 -57.84 -9.43 -13.84
N SER A 1051 -58.90 -10.21 -14.01
CA SER A 1051 -59.32 -10.79 -15.30
C SER A 1051 -59.74 -9.72 -16.31
N SER A 1052 -58.91 -9.47 -17.33
CA SER A 1052 -59.17 -8.49 -18.39
C SER A 1052 -60.14 -9.03 -19.46
N ARG A 1053 -61.41 -9.22 -19.05
CA ARG A 1053 -62.61 -9.59 -19.85
C ARG A 1053 -62.63 -11.00 -20.48
N SER A 1054 -63.77 -11.67 -20.28
CA SER A 1054 -64.28 -12.82 -21.03
C SER A 1054 -63.40 -14.08 -21.16
N SER A 1055 -63.17 -14.76 -20.04
CA SER A 1055 -63.34 -16.22 -19.95
C SER A 1055 -63.60 -16.62 -18.49
N GLU A 1056 -64.52 -17.55 -18.24
CA GLU A 1056 -64.87 -18.03 -16.89
C GLU A 1056 -64.03 -19.26 -16.52
N SER A 1057 -62.77 -19.03 -16.12
CA SER A 1057 -61.91 -20.07 -15.55
C SER A 1057 -60.88 -19.47 -14.59
N SER A 1058 -60.97 -19.86 -13.31
CA SER A 1058 -60.03 -19.57 -12.20
C SER A 1058 -59.54 -18.12 -12.04
N ALA A 1059 -59.98 -17.45 -10.97
CA ALA A 1059 -59.29 -16.26 -10.45
C ALA A 1059 -57.99 -16.60 -9.70
N ASP A 1060 -57.74 -17.89 -9.45
CA ASP A 1060 -56.57 -18.43 -8.79
C ASP A 1060 -55.30 -18.32 -9.67
N PRO A 1061 -54.10 -18.19 -9.07
CA PRO A 1061 -52.85 -18.22 -9.81
C PRO A 1061 -52.62 -19.60 -10.45
N ASP A 1062 -51.98 -19.58 -11.62
CA ASP A 1062 -51.64 -20.75 -12.44
C ASP A 1062 -50.87 -21.81 -11.62
N PRO A 1063 -51.40 -23.04 -11.47
CA PRO A 1063 -50.87 -24.04 -10.54
C PRO A 1063 -49.43 -24.44 -10.88
N ASP A 1064 -49.07 -24.52 -12.17
CA ASP A 1064 -47.70 -24.84 -12.60
C ASP A 1064 -46.70 -23.76 -12.13
N LYS A 1065 -47.16 -22.50 -12.05
CA LYS A 1065 -46.35 -21.37 -11.57
C LYS A 1065 -46.29 -21.31 -10.06
N VAL A 1066 -47.37 -21.67 -9.35
CA VAL A 1066 -47.34 -21.85 -7.88
C VAL A 1066 -46.35 -22.96 -7.51
N ASP A 1067 -46.36 -24.05 -8.26
CA ASP A 1067 -45.46 -25.20 -8.06
C ASP A 1067 -44.00 -24.86 -8.34
N LEU A 1068 -43.72 -24.15 -9.45
CA LEU A 1068 -42.40 -23.60 -9.75
C LEU A 1068 -41.91 -22.65 -8.64
N SER A 1069 -42.76 -21.72 -8.18
CA SER A 1069 -42.41 -20.78 -7.12
C SER A 1069 -42.08 -21.48 -5.80
N ALA A 1070 -42.88 -22.48 -5.40
CA ALA A 1070 -42.59 -23.28 -4.21
C ALA A 1070 -41.30 -24.11 -4.34
N GLY A 1071 -40.97 -24.57 -5.55
CA GLY A 1071 -39.71 -25.27 -5.84
C GLY A 1071 -38.48 -24.34 -5.72
N LEU A 1072 -38.54 -23.17 -6.36
CA LEU A 1072 -37.46 -22.18 -6.33
C LEU A 1072 -37.22 -21.63 -4.92
N LEU A 1073 -38.26 -21.14 -4.24
CA LEU A 1073 -38.15 -20.61 -2.88
C LEU A 1073 -37.79 -21.70 -1.87
N GLY A 1074 -38.23 -22.94 -2.11
CA GLY A 1074 -37.82 -24.11 -1.33
C GLY A 1074 -36.32 -24.41 -1.45
N TYR A 1075 -35.73 -24.34 -2.65
CA TYR A 1075 -34.28 -24.47 -2.84
C TYR A 1075 -33.50 -23.34 -2.14
N MET A 1076 -33.98 -22.09 -2.24
CA MET A 1076 -33.28 -20.92 -1.71
C MET A 1076 -33.30 -20.79 -0.19
N SER A 1077 -34.40 -21.17 0.46
CA SER A 1077 -34.52 -21.20 1.94
C SER A 1077 -33.55 -22.19 2.59
N HIS A 1078 -33.11 -23.22 1.86
CA HIS A 1078 -32.03 -24.09 2.30
C HIS A 1078 -30.65 -23.46 1.97
N GLY A 1079 -30.53 -22.84 0.79
CA GLY A 1079 -29.30 -22.26 0.24
C GLY A 1079 -28.96 -20.83 0.68
N SER A 1080 -29.05 -19.88 -0.25
CA SER A 1080 -28.50 -18.52 -0.16
C SER A 1080 -29.45 -17.44 0.38
N GLY A 1081 -30.61 -17.83 0.89
CA GLY A 1081 -31.58 -16.92 1.51
C GLY A 1081 -32.38 -17.63 2.60
N TRP A 1082 -31.64 -18.28 3.50
CA TRP A 1082 -32.14 -19.03 4.66
C TRP A 1082 -32.55 -18.09 5.81
N ASP A 1083 -31.91 -16.93 5.84
CA ASP A 1083 -31.98 -15.78 6.72
C ASP A 1083 -32.96 -14.68 6.24
N VAL A 1084 -33.47 -14.79 5.01
CA VAL A 1084 -34.29 -13.74 4.37
C VAL A 1084 -35.80 -14.02 4.54
N PRO A 1085 -36.54 -13.21 5.31
CA PRO A 1085 -37.94 -13.49 5.66
C PRO A 1085 -38.87 -13.49 4.45
N GLU A 1086 -38.56 -12.76 3.37
CA GLU A 1086 -39.36 -12.75 2.15
C GLU A 1086 -39.46 -14.12 1.49
N ILE A 1087 -38.37 -14.90 1.49
CA ILE A 1087 -38.39 -16.25 0.91
C ILE A 1087 -39.36 -17.13 1.70
N TRP A 1088 -39.28 -17.10 3.03
CA TRP A 1088 -40.17 -17.84 3.92
C TRP A 1088 -41.63 -17.38 3.78
N TYR A 1089 -41.90 -16.08 3.68
CA TYR A 1089 -43.24 -15.54 3.47
C TYR A 1089 -43.86 -15.95 2.13
N PHE A 1090 -43.14 -15.80 1.00
CA PHE A 1090 -43.65 -16.21 -0.31
C PHE A 1090 -43.71 -17.73 -0.47
N LEU A 1091 -42.82 -18.48 0.18
CA LEU A 1091 -42.89 -19.95 0.27
C LEU A 1091 -44.13 -20.39 1.05
N ALA A 1092 -44.44 -19.74 2.18
CA ALA A 1092 -45.66 -19.96 2.93
C ALA A 1092 -46.92 -19.64 2.10
N LYS A 1093 -46.90 -18.54 1.33
CA LYS A 1093 -47.99 -18.20 0.38
C LYS A 1093 -48.19 -19.29 -0.67
N ALA A 1094 -47.11 -19.83 -1.23
CA ALA A 1094 -47.17 -20.93 -2.20
C ALA A 1094 -47.65 -22.24 -1.57
N TYR A 1095 -47.24 -22.58 -0.34
CA TYR A 1095 -47.77 -23.73 0.40
C TYR A 1095 -49.25 -23.55 0.77
N GLY A 1096 -49.70 -22.33 1.10
CA GLY A 1096 -51.11 -22.02 1.34
C GLY A 1096 -51.98 -22.22 0.10
N LEU A 1097 -51.51 -21.78 -1.07
CA LEU A 1097 -52.17 -22.03 -2.36
C LEU A 1097 -52.21 -23.52 -2.73
N ARG A 1098 -51.19 -24.29 -2.34
CA ARG A 1098 -51.15 -25.77 -2.41
C ARG A 1098 -51.97 -26.48 -1.33
N GLY A 1099 -52.63 -25.76 -0.42
CA GLY A 1099 -53.38 -26.31 0.71
C GLY A 1099 -52.54 -26.93 1.84
N GLN A 1100 -51.20 -26.81 1.81
CA GLN A 1100 -50.27 -27.39 2.79
C GLN A 1100 -50.17 -26.51 4.05
N LYS A 1101 -51.26 -26.44 4.81
CA LYS A 1101 -51.44 -25.52 5.95
C LYS A 1101 -50.38 -25.62 7.05
N ASP A 1102 -49.88 -26.83 7.34
CA ASP A 1102 -48.90 -27.02 8.41
C ASP A 1102 -47.54 -26.39 8.06
N LYS A 1103 -47.06 -26.62 6.83
CA LYS A 1103 -45.86 -25.95 6.30
C LYS A 1103 -46.06 -24.45 6.07
N GLN A 1104 -47.27 -24.04 5.69
CA GLN A 1104 -47.60 -22.62 5.62
C GLN A 1104 -47.44 -21.97 7.00
N ARG A 1105 -47.91 -22.62 8.08
CA ARG A 1105 -47.73 -22.12 9.45
C ARG A 1105 -46.25 -22.06 9.83
N GLU A 1106 -45.51 -23.14 9.60
CA GLU A 1106 -44.06 -23.24 9.87
C GLU A 1106 -43.27 -22.11 9.18
N CYS A 1107 -43.49 -21.92 7.87
CA CYS A 1107 -42.83 -20.88 7.08
C CYS A 1107 -43.30 -19.45 7.44
N LEU A 1108 -44.52 -19.28 7.96
CA LEU A 1108 -44.94 -17.98 8.52
C LEU A 1108 -44.30 -17.69 9.88
N THR A 1109 -44.10 -18.72 10.73
CA THR A 1109 -43.40 -18.52 12.00
C THR A 1109 -41.93 -18.19 11.82
N THR A 1110 -41.23 -18.81 10.85
CA THR A 1110 -39.84 -18.45 10.53
C THR A 1110 -39.75 -17.08 9.86
N ALA A 1111 -40.68 -16.75 8.94
CA ALA A 1111 -40.74 -15.41 8.34
C ALA A 1111 -40.94 -14.30 9.39
N LEU A 1112 -41.79 -14.54 10.40
CA LEU A 1112 -42.04 -13.58 11.47
C LEU A 1112 -40.78 -13.36 12.32
N SER A 1113 -40.17 -14.42 12.85
CA SER A 1113 -38.96 -14.30 13.69
C SER A 1113 -37.77 -13.68 12.95
N LEU A 1114 -37.67 -13.91 11.64
CA LEU A 1114 -36.65 -13.27 10.77
C LEU A 1114 -36.99 -11.82 10.40
N SER A 1115 -38.24 -11.39 10.56
CA SER A 1115 -38.65 -9.99 10.37
C SER A 1115 -38.55 -9.15 11.63
N GLU A 1116 -38.73 -9.75 12.81
CA GLU A 1116 -38.62 -9.09 14.12
C GLU A 1116 -37.16 -8.70 14.43
N ASN A 1117 -36.19 -9.60 14.20
CA ASN A 1117 -34.78 -9.38 14.54
C ASN A 1117 -33.95 -8.82 13.36
N ARG A 1118 -34.52 -7.92 12.55
CA ARG A 1118 -33.95 -7.56 11.23
C ARG A 1118 -33.17 -6.24 11.20
N CYS A 1119 -31.93 -6.30 10.70
CA CYS A 1119 -31.15 -5.11 10.34
C CYS A 1119 -31.71 -4.44 9.06
N ILE A 1120 -31.66 -3.10 9.00
CA ILE A 1120 -32.15 -2.31 7.85
C ILE A 1120 -31.46 -2.65 6.51
N ARG A 1121 -30.22 -3.16 6.57
CA ARG A 1121 -29.48 -3.78 5.46
C ARG A 1121 -28.85 -5.09 5.95
N ASP A 1122 -28.63 -6.00 5.01
CA ASP A 1122 -27.91 -7.27 5.23
C ASP A 1122 -26.49 -7.01 5.75
N LEU A 1123 -26.18 -7.49 6.97
CA LEU A 1123 -24.87 -7.38 7.63
C LEU A 1123 -23.74 -7.86 6.71
N GLY A 1124 -23.96 -8.97 6.01
CA GLY A 1124 -22.97 -9.59 5.12
C GLY A 1124 -22.63 -8.79 3.86
N ARG A 1125 -23.53 -7.88 3.45
CA ARG A 1125 -23.32 -6.94 2.33
C ARG A 1125 -22.89 -5.56 2.78
N ALA A 1126 -23.23 -5.16 4.00
CA ALA A 1126 -22.93 -3.84 4.53
C ALA A 1126 -21.53 -3.79 5.16
N VAL A 1127 -21.19 -4.76 6.00
CA VAL A 1127 -19.95 -4.79 6.80
C VAL A 1127 -19.04 -5.95 6.38
N GLY A 1128 -19.63 -7.06 5.95
CA GLY A 1128 -18.91 -8.28 5.52
C GLY A 1128 -18.83 -9.35 6.63
N TRP A 1129 -18.60 -10.60 6.22
CA TRP A 1129 -18.53 -11.78 7.12
C TRP A 1129 -17.14 -12.06 7.71
N CYS A 1130 -16.17 -11.19 7.44
CA CYS A 1130 -14.78 -11.29 7.89
C CYS A 1130 -14.15 -9.89 7.74
N LEU A 1131 -13.56 -9.36 8.82
CA LEU A 1131 -12.73 -8.14 8.76
C LEU A 1131 -11.48 -8.39 7.92
#